data_AF-A0A3P9DPC4-F1
#
_entry.id   AF-A0A3P9DPC4-F1
#
_cell.length_a   1.000
_cell.length_b   1.000
_cell.length_c   1.000
_cell.angle_alpha   90.00
_cell.angle_beta   90.00
_cell.angle_gamma   90.00
#
_symmetry.space_group_name_H-M   'P 1'
#
loop_
_entity.id
_entity.type
_entity.pdbx_description
1 polymer ?
#
loop_
_entity_poly.entity_id
_entity_poly.type
_entity_poly.pdbx_seq_one_letter_code
_entity_poly.pdbx_strand_id
1 'polypeptide(L)'
;MNNGGTTRTVGFHLFLKIIENILYNRTEAAERGQKVPHKQMPKSYRSNSPEEIRLLAIAENFQRQYSHLCPDRKQLLLCPVNECGVKKFVSTSLRPTPTIHCELFDWQGCASFVADFLSLVPLDPPPKVLSSPTSVLQSQRATCFEYATLLCSLLLGEDYDAYCVSGYAVKEMCLLDQSMQQCPLLDPEVKVKQKDQDDKYSVKLQLQLKSRFLAEQEKKKQEAEAKDRQLADPLRGLRVHCWVLVLSGCRDVQENVFVDPLTGISYPTNSDNFLGIESVWNNLNYFVNMQDCSNGCADMMFDLDDLKTWEPVLFGASSKKQLIQEGGPNVLEMPRSWVSYIAISTEALKNRWPGGKKVIRYKQAQLERFATSKRLYGVVTRLIKYKDRGCTEVATVKEWYQGRSDFLEEKEVDNINKITTERFRHGRKLLRVKSLTVGTEVEMHFSGARVDDLVRRVLSPKELIELFEGRSDFLHYRHVYFKKHIQLLSENSHMEEVPILPQDAYVDKVVERFHRNGSKPANEDVAERVFLIPEKLIELNYHLTEDRLIPSKISFIKPLGSEKRNAQEISLDMISTFQVHTKEMKLWSRAAALVHSRKQKKVRHQLFLSLLLTFPDFCCPPSTFLRCVAAIKFKARCPSEMHLYFIWISHNIRPPSQ
;
A
#
# COMPACT_ATOMS: atom_id res chain seq x y z
N MET A 1 -43.39 31.39 24.28
CA MET A 1 -42.89 31.40 22.88
C MET A 1 -41.48 31.99 22.86
N ASN A 2 -40.71 31.71 21.80
CA ASN A 2 -39.32 32.11 21.57
C ASN A 2 -38.24 31.53 22.50
N ASN A 3 -37.53 30.52 21.99
CA ASN A 3 -36.06 30.46 21.98
C ASN A 3 -35.61 29.41 20.95
N GLY A 4 -35.25 29.86 19.74
CA GLY A 4 -34.97 28.97 18.61
C GLY A 4 -34.25 29.62 17.43
N GLY A 5 -33.44 30.66 17.67
CA GLY A 5 -32.82 31.47 16.61
C GLY A 5 -31.33 31.24 16.35
N THR A 6 -30.57 30.69 17.31
CA THR A 6 -29.11 30.92 17.36
C THR A 6 -28.24 29.87 16.68
N THR A 7 -28.75 28.66 16.40
CA THR A 7 -27.93 27.55 15.86
C THR A 7 -27.82 27.51 14.34
N ARG A 8 -28.78 28.06 13.58
CA ARG A 8 -28.70 28.08 12.10
C ARG A 8 -27.66 29.07 11.56
N THR A 9 -27.51 30.23 12.20
CA THR A 9 -26.62 31.30 11.72
C THR A 9 -25.14 30.93 11.82
N VAL A 10 -24.74 30.22 12.87
CA VAL A 10 -23.34 29.78 13.08
C VAL A 10 -22.92 28.74 12.03
N GLY A 11 -23.79 27.77 11.72
CA GLY A 11 -23.53 26.78 10.67
C GLY A 11 -23.40 27.41 9.28
N PHE A 12 -24.24 28.40 8.95
CA PHE A 12 -24.17 29.09 7.67
C PHE A 12 -22.91 29.96 7.54
N HIS A 13 -22.50 30.64 8.62
CA HIS A 13 -21.28 31.46 8.61
C HIS A 13 -20.00 30.60 8.54
N LEU A 14 -20.00 29.41 9.16
CA LEU A 14 -18.91 28.44 9.02
C LEU A 14 -18.85 27.86 7.61
N PHE A 15 -20.00 27.55 6.99
CA PHE A 15 -20.09 27.10 5.60
C PHE A 15 -19.59 28.16 4.62
N LEU A 16 -19.97 29.44 4.81
CA LEU A 16 -19.44 30.56 4.03
C LEU A 16 -17.93 30.72 4.20
N LYS A 17 -17.39 30.65 5.43
CA LYS A 17 -15.92 30.69 5.65
C LYS A 17 -15.18 29.48 5.07
N ILE A 18 -15.82 28.32 4.98
CA ILE A 18 -15.26 27.15 4.29
C ILE A 18 -15.25 27.38 2.78
N ILE A 19 -16.31 27.95 2.20
CA ILE A 19 -16.35 28.29 0.78
C ILE A 19 -15.38 29.43 0.44
N GLU A 20 -15.27 30.48 1.27
CA GLU A 20 -14.25 31.52 1.13
C GLU A 20 -12.85 30.93 1.20
N ASN A 21 -12.55 30.04 2.15
CA ASN A 21 -11.25 29.34 2.17
C ASN A 21 -11.03 28.45 0.94
N ILE A 22 -12.06 27.74 0.43
CA ILE A 22 -11.93 26.92 -0.78
C ILE A 22 -11.69 27.77 -2.02
N LEU A 23 -12.32 28.95 -2.11
CA LEU A 23 -12.14 29.91 -3.20
C LEU A 23 -10.78 30.62 -3.09
N TYR A 24 -10.39 31.07 -1.89
CA TYR A 24 -9.10 31.72 -1.61
C TYR A 24 -7.91 30.78 -1.83
N ASN A 25 -8.01 29.52 -1.42
CA ASN A 25 -7.00 28.50 -1.75
C ASN A 25 -7.01 28.12 -3.24
N ARG A 26 -8.15 28.26 -3.95
CA ARG A 26 -8.20 28.12 -5.43
C ARG A 26 -7.50 29.28 -6.14
N THR A 27 -7.64 30.52 -5.66
CA THR A 27 -6.96 31.69 -6.23
C THR A 27 -5.47 31.67 -5.92
N GLU A 28 -5.05 31.39 -4.68
CA GLU A 28 -3.61 31.25 -4.38
C GLU A 28 -2.95 30.11 -5.18
N ALA A 29 -3.62 28.97 -5.37
CA ALA A 29 -3.11 27.87 -6.20
C ALA A 29 -3.06 28.22 -7.69
N ALA A 30 -3.91 29.15 -8.16
CA ALA A 30 -3.87 29.65 -9.53
C ALA A 30 -2.75 30.69 -9.75
N GLU A 31 -2.41 31.48 -8.73
CA GLU A 31 -1.49 32.62 -8.82
C GLU A 31 -0.02 32.30 -8.50
N ARG A 32 0.28 31.19 -7.79
CA ARG A 32 1.68 30.76 -7.54
C ARG A 32 2.40 30.14 -8.75
N GLY A 33 1.90 30.35 -9.97
CA GLY A 33 2.65 30.09 -11.19
C GLY A 33 3.70 31.18 -11.42
N GLN A 34 4.88 31.06 -10.80
CA GLN A 34 6.04 31.90 -11.14
C GLN A 34 6.44 31.66 -12.61
N LYS A 35 5.88 32.47 -13.51
CA LYS A 35 6.37 32.57 -14.89
C LYS A 35 7.81 33.08 -14.83
N VAL A 36 8.78 32.23 -15.17
CA VAL A 36 10.18 32.64 -15.30
C VAL A 36 10.23 33.81 -16.29
N PRO A 37 10.82 34.98 -15.93
CA PRO A 37 10.90 36.10 -16.84
C PRO A 37 11.64 35.69 -18.11
N HIS A 38 11.04 35.90 -19.29
CA HIS A 38 11.59 35.42 -20.58
C HIS A 38 13.09 35.76 -20.78
N LYS A 39 13.58 36.86 -20.18
CA LYS A 39 15.00 37.26 -20.21
C LYS A 39 15.98 36.23 -19.63
N GLN A 40 15.54 35.35 -18.71
CA GLN A 40 16.39 34.34 -18.04
C GLN A 40 16.52 33.02 -18.81
N MET A 41 15.68 32.75 -19.82
CA MET A 41 15.72 31.48 -20.56
C MET A 41 16.88 31.43 -21.58
N PRO A 42 17.41 30.24 -21.95
CA PRO A 42 18.48 30.13 -22.95
C PRO A 42 18.13 30.75 -24.31
N LYS A 43 19.16 31.07 -25.13
CA LYS A 43 18.95 31.68 -26.46
C LYS A 43 18.13 30.79 -27.40
N SER A 44 18.25 29.47 -27.28
CA SER A 44 17.50 28.48 -28.08
C SER A 44 15.98 28.58 -27.92
N TYR A 45 15.50 29.06 -26.77
CA TYR A 45 14.07 29.28 -26.50
C TYR A 45 13.57 30.57 -27.14
N ARG A 46 14.46 31.56 -27.32
CA ARG A 46 14.13 32.93 -27.73
C ARG A 46 14.44 33.27 -29.18
N SER A 47 15.07 32.36 -29.90
CA SER A 47 15.50 32.54 -31.29
C SER A 47 15.58 31.20 -32.01
N ASN A 48 15.51 31.23 -33.33
CA ASN A 48 15.66 30.04 -34.18
C ASN A 48 17.06 30.01 -34.77
N SER A 49 17.69 28.82 -34.79
CA SER A 49 18.94 28.59 -35.50
C SER A 49 18.70 28.62 -37.03
N PRO A 50 19.75 28.75 -37.86
CA PRO A 50 19.62 28.65 -39.32
C PRO A 50 19.02 27.31 -39.78
N GLU A 51 19.27 26.23 -39.04
CA GLU A 51 18.70 24.90 -39.28
C GLU A 51 17.20 24.87 -38.94
N GLU A 52 16.81 25.43 -37.78
CA GLU A 52 15.40 25.56 -37.41
C GLU A 52 14.62 26.43 -38.40
N ILE A 53 15.22 27.51 -38.91
CA ILE A 53 14.59 28.36 -39.94
C ILE A 53 14.33 27.58 -41.23
N ARG A 54 15.30 26.75 -41.68
CA ARG A 54 15.11 25.86 -42.85
C ARG A 54 14.00 24.83 -42.59
N LEU A 55 14.00 24.19 -41.43
CA LEU A 55 12.96 23.23 -41.04
C LEU A 55 11.56 23.87 -41.00
N LEU A 56 11.44 25.07 -40.44
CA LEU A 56 10.17 25.80 -40.40
C LEU A 56 9.67 26.14 -41.81
N ALA A 57 10.56 26.51 -42.74
CA ALA A 57 10.19 26.76 -44.14
C ALA A 57 9.70 25.49 -44.86
N ILE A 58 10.31 24.34 -44.59
CA ILE A 58 9.86 23.02 -45.09
C ILE A 58 8.49 22.68 -44.52
N ALA A 59 8.31 22.80 -43.21
CA ALA A 59 7.04 22.53 -42.54
C ALA A 59 5.92 23.47 -43.00
N GLU A 60 6.20 24.76 -43.24
CA GLU A 60 5.23 25.71 -43.80
C GLU A 60 4.92 25.45 -45.29
N ASN A 61 5.82 24.80 -46.05
CA ASN A 61 5.51 24.33 -47.40
C ASN A 61 4.64 23.07 -47.37
N PHE A 62 5.05 22.06 -46.57
CA PHE A 62 4.30 20.83 -46.35
C PHE A 62 2.87 21.12 -45.86
N GLN A 63 2.70 22.04 -44.90
CA GLN A 63 1.39 22.43 -44.40
C GLN A 63 0.47 23.00 -45.49
N ARG A 64 1.02 23.78 -46.44
CA ARG A 64 0.26 24.34 -47.56
C ARG A 64 -0.14 23.25 -48.56
N GLN A 65 0.75 22.31 -48.86
CA GLN A 65 0.45 21.16 -49.71
C GLN A 65 -0.62 20.26 -49.09
N TYR A 66 -0.44 19.87 -47.82
CA TYR A 66 -1.40 19.07 -47.06
C TYR A 66 -2.79 19.72 -47.02
N SER A 67 -2.88 21.02 -46.69
CA SER A 67 -4.18 21.73 -46.65
C SER A 67 -4.82 21.93 -48.04
N HIS A 68 -4.08 21.74 -49.13
CA HIS A 68 -4.64 21.75 -50.49
C HIS A 68 -5.11 20.35 -50.92
N LEU A 69 -4.35 19.30 -50.58
CA LEU A 69 -4.66 17.91 -50.92
C LEU A 69 -5.75 17.29 -50.03
N CYS A 70 -5.80 17.69 -48.75
CA CYS A 70 -6.72 17.18 -47.74
C CYS A 70 -7.56 18.31 -47.12
N PRO A 71 -8.43 19.00 -47.89
CA PRO A 71 -9.17 20.17 -47.42
C PRO A 71 -10.15 19.87 -46.28
N ASP A 72 -10.69 18.65 -46.21
CA ASP A 72 -11.64 18.22 -45.18
C ASP A 72 -10.97 17.76 -43.86
N ARG A 73 -9.64 17.58 -43.84
CA ARG A 73 -8.89 17.18 -42.63
C ARG A 73 -8.47 18.40 -41.82
N LYS A 74 -8.34 18.23 -40.50
CA LYS A 74 -7.88 19.31 -39.62
C LYS A 74 -6.42 19.67 -39.90
N GLN A 75 -6.08 20.94 -39.64
CA GLN A 75 -4.71 21.43 -39.75
C GLN A 75 -3.79 20.70 -38.76
N LEU A 76 -2.62 20.27 -39.26
CA LEU A 76 -1.61 19.54 -38.49
C LEU A 76 -0.89 20.46 -37.49
N LEU A 77 -0.53 19.91 -36.32
CA LEU A 77 0.30 20.61 -35.34
C LEU A 77 1.79 20.44 -35.68
N LEU A 78 2.27 21.21 -36.65
CA LEU A 78 3.69 21.19 -37.06
C LEU A 78 4.54 22.22 -36.29
N CYS A 79 4.08 23.47 -36.22
CA CYS A 79 4.89 24.62 -35.80
C CYS A 79 4.19 25.52 -34.74
N PRO A 80 3.84 25.01 -33.54
CA PRO A 80 3.31 25.83 -32.46
C PRO A 80 4.31 26.90 -31.99
N VAL A 81 3.82 27.91 -31.28
CA VAL A 81 4.70 28.83 -30.55
C VAL A 81 5.06 28.24 -29.19
N ASN A 82 6.29 28.44 -28.73
CA ASN A 82 6.71 28.08 -27.39
C ASN A 82 6.32 29.15 -26.35
N GLU A 83 6.71 28.93 -25.09
CA GLU A 83 6.47 29.86 -23.98
C GLU A 83 7.12 31.25 -24.16
N CYS A 84 8.05 31.42 -25.10
CA CYS A 84 8.68 32.69 -25.47
C CYS A 84 8.06 33.34 -26.72
N GLY A 85 6.99 32.77 -27.29
CA GLY A 85 6.32 33.27 -28.49
C GLY A 85 7.06 32.95 -29.80
N VAL A 86 8.05 32.05 -29.77
CA VAL A 86 8.84 31.66 -30.94
C VAL A 86 8.22 30.41 -31.56
N LYS A 87 7.94 30.42 -32.87
CA LYS A 87 7.55 29.21 -33.62
C LYS A 87 8.67 28.16 -33.54
N LYS A 88 8.33 26.95 -33.11
CA LYS A 88 9.23 25.79 -33.05
C LYS A 88 8.54 24.57 -33.68
N PHE A 89 9.30 23.74 -34.38
CA PHE A 89 8.80 22.49 -34.92
C PHE A 89 8.56 21.47 -33.78
N VAL A 90 7.46 20.71 -33.79
CA VAL A 90 7.10 19.88 -32.63
C VAL A 90 8.14 18.81 -32.29
N SER A 91 8.79 18.17 -33.27
CA SER A 91 9.84 17.17 -33.01
C SER A 91 11.05 17.74 -32.28
N THR A 92 11.39 19.04 -32.47
CA THR A 92 12.51 19.66 -31.75
C THR A 92 12.16 20.06 -30.31
N SER A 93 10.89 19.95 -29.90
CA SER A 93 10.49 20.07 -28.49
C SER A 93 10.78 18.81 -27.67
N LEU A 94 10.98 17.66 -28.32
CA LEU A 94 11.34 16.41 -27.66
C LEU A 94 12.83 16.39 -27.34
N ARG A 95 13.16 16.14 -26.07
CA ARG A 95 14.54 16.08 -25.57
C ARG A 95 14.81 14.72 -24.94
N PRO A 96 15.31 13.73 -25.69
CA PRO A 96 15.79 12.47 -25.14
C PRO A 96 16.73 12.75 -23.96
N THR A 97 16.31 12.36 -22.75
CA THR A 97 17.04 12.66 -21.52
C THR A 97 17.12 11.40 -20.66
N PRO A 98 18.28 10.73 -20.58
CA PRO A 98 18.45 9.57 -19.71
C PRO A 98 18.32 9.99 -18.25
N THR A 99 17.77 9.11 -17.43
CA THR A 99 17.53 9.37 -16.01
C THR A 99 18.59 8.69 -15.12
N ILE A 100 18.76 9.19 -13.90
CA ILE A 100 19.60 8.53 -12.87
C ILE A 100 18.77 7.78 -11.82
N HIS A 101 17.44 7.80 -11.96
CA HIS A 101 16.51 7.34 -10.94
C HIS A 101 15.90 6.03 -11.42
N CYS A 102 16.18 4.92 -10.72
CA CYS A 102 15.69 3.60 -11.12
C CYS A 102 14.16 3.51 -11.22
N GLU A 103 13.42 4.37 -10.50
CA GLU A 103 11.96 4.52 -10.61
C GLU A 103 11.47 5.04 -11.98
N LEU A 104 12.37 5.47 -12.87
CA LEU A 104 12.06 6.03 -14.19
C LEU A 104 12.63 5.22 -15.36
N PHE A 105 13.39 4.14 -15.11
CA PHE A 105 13.93 3.30 -16.19
C PHE A 105 12.83 2.58 -16.97
N ASP A 106 11.75 2.17 -16.30
CA ASP A 106 10.61 1.50 -16.92
C ASP A 106 9.57 2.50 -17.40
N TRP A 107 8.89 2.20 -18.52
CA TRP A 107 7.87 3.08 -19.07
C TRP A 107 6.71 3.34 -18.10
N GLN A 108 6.35 2.35 -17.27
CA GLN A 108 5.35 2.47 -16.20
C GLN A 108 5.78 3.50 -15.15
N GLY A 109 7.07 3.54 -14.82
CA GLY A 109 7.67 4.47 -13.87
C GLY A 109 7.62 5.91 -14.38
N CYS A 110 8.04 6.11 -15.63
CA CYS A 110 7.90 7.36 -16.37
C CYS A 110 6.44 7.84 -16.45
N ALA A 111 5.52 6.95 -16.88
CA ALA A 111 4.11 7.27 -17.06
C ALA A 111 3.43 7.62 -15.73
N SER A 112 3.67 6.86 -14.67
CA SER A 112 3.19 7.18 -13.32
C SER A 112 3.78 8.49 -12.79
N PHE A 113 5.07 8.79 -13.04
CA PHE A 113 5.65 10.06 -12.64
C PHE A 113 4.96 11.24 -13.33
N VAL A 114 4.83 11.21 -14.65
CA VAL A 114 4.21 12.32 -15.43
C VAL A 114 2.74 12.51 -15.06
N ALA A 115 1.97 11.42 -14.97
CA ALA A 115 0.56 11.45 -14.59
C ALA A 115 0.34 12.02 -13.18
N ASP A 116 1.26 11.76 -12.25
CA ASP A 116 1.15 12.20 -10.87
C ASP A 116 1.67 13.63 -10.66
N PHE A 117 2.83 13.95 -11.24
CA PHE A 117 3.57 15.21 -11.04
C PHE A 117 2.91 16.45 -11.64
N LEU A 118 2.03 16.29 -12.63
CA LEU A 118 1.39 17.38 -13.36
C LEU A 118 -0.09 17.53 -13.00
N SER A 119 -0.61 18.74 -13.19
CA SER A 119 -2.05 19.04 -13.19
C SER A 119 -2.54 19.39 -14.58
N LEU A 120 -3.62 18.75 -15.02
CA LEU A 120 -4.25 18.99 -16.32
C LEU A 120 -4.77 20.43 -16.43
N VAL A 121 -4.30 21.12 -17.46
CA VAL A 121 -4.92 22.32 -18.01
C VAL A 121 -5.76 21.87 -19.21
N PRO A 122 -7.09 22.09 -19.19
CA PRO A 122 -7.94 21.77 -20.33
C PRO A 122 -7.43 22.44 -21.60
N LEU A 123 -7.38 21.68 -22.69
CA LEU A 123 -6.95 22.20 -23.99
C LEU A 123 -8.02 23.15 -24.56
N ASP A 124 -7.60 24.32 -25.01
CA ASP A 124 -8.38 25.21 -25.86
C ASP A 124 -8.01 24.93 -27.34
N PRO A 125 -8.89 24.27 -28.13
CA PRO A 125 -8.55 23.86 -29.49
C PRO A 125 -8.68 25.01 -30.51
N PRO A 126 -7.78 25.11 -31.51
CA PRO A 126 -6.62 24.26 -31.74
C PRO A 126 -5.43 24.61 -30.83
N PRO A 127 -4.55 23.64 -30.49
CA PRO A 127 -3.31 23.90 -29.74
C PRO A 127 -2.41 24.89 -30.49
N LYS A 128 -2.31 26.12 -29.98
CA LYS A 128 -1.43 27.18 -30.54
C LYS A 128 -0.07 27.26 -29.84
N VAL A 129 -0.04 26.92 -28.56
CA VAL A 129 1.13 27.02 -27.69
C VAL A 129 1.56 25.62 -27.24
N LEU A 130 2.86 25.33 -27.28
CA LEU A 130 3.46 24.12 -26.73
C LEU A 130 4.64 24.52 -25.84
N SER A 131 4.45 24.52 -24.51
CA SER A 131 5.52 24.85 -23.58
C SER A 131 6.57 23.73 -23.55
N SER A 132 7.85 24.09 -23.35
CA SER A 132 8.90 23.09 -23.19
C SER A 132 8.67 22.16 -21.99
N PRO A 133 9.13 20.89 -22.06
CA PRO A 133 9.23 19.99 -20.90
C PRO A 133 9.84 20.62 -19.64
N THR A 134 10.85 21.49 -19.80
CA THR A 134 11.47 22.21 -18.68
C THR A 134 10.54 23.22 -18.01
N SER A 135 9.73 23.95 -18.78
CA SER A 135 8.76 24.91 -18.24
C SER A 135 7.55 24.19 -17.64
N VAL A 136 7.16 23.05 -18.22
CA VAL A 136 6.12 22.15 -17.69
C VAL A 136 6.51 21.58 -16.32
N LEU A 137 7.76 21.15 -16.15
CA LEU A 137 8.24 20.67 -14.84
C LEU A 137 8.25 21.78 -13.78
N GLN A 138 8.54 23.02 -14.15
CA GLN A 138 8.54 24.17 -13.25
C GLN A 138 7.12 24.63 -12.87
N SER A 139 6.18 24.64 -13.83
CA SER A 139 4.80 25.07 -13.61
C SER A 139 3.94 24.01 -12.93
N GLN A 140 4.32 22.73 -13.05
CA GLN A 140 3.52 21.54 -12.75
C GLN A 140 2.12 21.54 -13.41
N ARG A 141 1.96 22.26 -14.53
CA ARG A 141 0.69 22.47 -15.22
C ARG A 141 0.88 22.28 -16.72
N ALA A 142 0.05 21.43 -17.33
CA ALA A 142 0.21 21.02 -18.72
C ALA A 142 -1.11 20.64 -19.38
N THR A 143 -1.21 20.89 -20.68
CA THR A 143 -2.19 20.31 -21.61
C THR A 143 -1.78 18.90 -22.01
N CYS A 144 -2.70 18.11 -22.60
CA CYS A 144 -2.38 16.73 -23.05
C CYS A 144 -1.14 16.65 -23.98
N PHE A 145 -0.91 17.64 -24.85
CA PHE A 145 0.29 17.71 -25.68
C PHE A 145 1.57 17.87 -24.86
N GLU A 146 1.56 18.74 -23.85
CA GLU A 146 2.70 18.97 -22.97
C GLU A 146 3.01 17.76 -22.07
N TYR A 147 1.95 17.06 -21.62
CA TYR A 147 2.05 15.77 -20.94
C TYR A 147 2.72 14.70 -21.82
N ALA A 148 2.24 14.53 -23.07
CA ALA A 148 2.81 13.56 -24.01
C ALA A 148 4.26 13.91 -24.38
N THR A 149 4.57 15.19 -24.65
CA THR A 149 5.93 15.64 -24.98
C THR A 149 6.91 15.40 -23.84
N LEU A 150 6.51 15.62 -22.57
CA LEU A 150 7.35 15.28 -21.42
C LEU A 150 7.56 13.76 -21.31
N LEU A 151 6.49 12.96 -21.39
CA LEU A 151 6.59 11.50 -21.27
C LEU A 151 7.46 10.90 -22.39
N CYS A 152 7.19 11.26 -23.64
CA CYS A 152 7.95 10.82 -24.80
C CYS A 152 9.44 11.20 -24.69
N SER A 153 9.76 12.41 -24.21
CA SER A 153 11.16 12.83 -23.98
C SER A 153 11.91 11.98 -22.94
N LEU A 154 11.21 11.49 -21.91
CA LEU A 154 11.80 10.58 -20.91
C LEU A 154 11.98 9.17 -21.50
N LEU A 155 10.96 8.63 -22.17
CA LEU A 155 10.99 7.30 -22.79
C LEU A 155 12.09 7.19 -23.86
N LEU A 156 12.22 8.20 -24.72
CA LEU A 156 13.32 8.30 -25.70
C LEU A 156 14.70 8.40 -25.04
N GLY A 157 14.78 8.91 -23.80
CA GLY A 157 16.00 8.94 -23.00
C GLY A 157 16.41 7.59 -22.42
N GLU A 158 15.44 6.68 -22.28
CA GLU A 158 15.60 5.30 -21.77
C GLU A 158 15.55 4.26 -22.92
N ASP A 159 15.86 4.70 -24.15
CA ASP A 159 15.94 3.91 -25.40
C ASP A 159 14.64 3.21 -25.87
N TYR A 160 13.47 3.62 -25.37
CA TYR A 160 12.19 3.21 -25.97
C TYR A 160 11.96 3.86 -27.33
N ASP A 161 11.37 3.12 -28.27
CA ASP A 161 10.92 3.66 -29.56
C ASP A 161 9.54 4.31 -29.39
N ALA A 162 9.55 5.56 -28.92
CA ALA A 162 8.37 6.28 -28.47
C ALA A 162 8.03 7.50 -29.36
N TYR A 163 6.73 7.72 -29.58
CA TYR A 163 6.18 8.77 -30.42
C TYR A 163 5.05 9.49 -29.68
N CYS A 164 5.03 10.82 -29.74
CA CYS A 164 3.81 11.58 -29.44
C CYS A 164 2.79 11.32 -30.56
N VAL A 165 1.53 11.13 -30.20
CA VAL A 165 0.41 10.85 -31.11
C VAL A 165 -0.60 11.99 -31.00
N SER A 166 -0.89 12.68 -32.10
CA SER A 166 -2.00 13.64 -32.17
C SER A 166 -3.18 13.00 -32.89
N GLY A 167 -4.33 12.94 -32.21
CA GLY A 167 -5.52 12.32 -32.74
C GLY A 167 -6.77 12.68 -31.94
N TYR A 168 -7.75 11.78 -31.96
CA TYR A 168 -9.04 11.96 -31.30
C TYR A 168 -9.25 10.92 -30.22
N ALA A 169 -9.83 11.32 -29.09
CA ALA A 169 -10.13 10.42 -27.98
C ALA A 169 -11.52 10.68 -27.39
N VAL A 170 -12.00 9.70 -26.62
CA VAL A 170 -13.26 9.82 -25.87
C VAL A 170 -13.21 10.95 -24.85
N LYS A 171 -14.37 11.57 -24.57
CA LYS A 171 -14.53 12.72 -23.69
C LYS A 171 -13.86 12.53 -22.32
N GLU A 172 -14.02 11.34 -21.77
CA GLU A 172 -13.55 10.94 -20.45
C GLU A 172 -12.02 11.02 -20.36
N MET A 173 -11.33 10.56 -21.40
CA MET A 173 -9.87 10.61 -21.49
C MET A 173 -9.37 12.06 -21.66
N CYS A 174 -9.98 12.83 -22.57
CA CYS A 174 -9.61 14.23 -22.81
C CYS A 174 -9.77 15.13 -21.57
N LEU A 175 -10.68 14.79 -20.65
CA LEU A 175 -11.00 15.56 -19.45
C LEU A 175 -10.45 14.95 -18.15
N LEU A 176 -9.71 13.83 -18.23
CA LEU A 176 -9.23 13.05 -17.08
C LEU A 176 -10.37 12.60 -16.13
N ASP A 177 -11.56 12.35 -16.67
CA ASP A 177 -12.72 11.90 -15.91
C ASP A 177 -12.70 10.38 -15.72
N GLN A 178 -12.25 9.96 -14.53
CA GLN A 178 -12.20 8.56 -14.11
C GLN A 178 -13.46 8.11 -13.34
N SER A 179 -14.49 8.96 -13.22
CA SER A 179 -15.65 8.73 -12.33
C SER A 179 -16.49 7.48 -12.63
N MET A 180 -16.40 6.97 -13.87
CA MET A 180 -17.07 5.73 -14.29
C MET A 180 -16.15 4.50 -14.25
N GLN A 181 -14.84 4.68 -14.10
CA GLN A 181 -13.86 3.61 -14.02
C GLN A 181 -13.90 2.93 -12.64
N GLN A 182 -13.57 1.65 -12.57
CA GLN A 182 -13.39 0.95 -11.30
C GLN A 182 -12.09 1.39 -10.64
N CYS A 183 -12.09 1.62 -9.33
CA CYS A 183 -10.87 1.98 -8.61
C CYS A 183 -9.94 0.75 -8.52
N PRO A 184 -8.65 0.84 -8.94
CA PRO A 184 -7.72 -0.30 -8.89
C PRO A 184 -7.42 -0.84 -7.49
N LEU A 185 -7.72 -0.07 -6.43
CA LEU A 185 -7.53 -0.46 -5.03
C LEU A 185 -8.79 -1.08 -4.39
N LEU A 186 -9.89 -1.19 -5.14
CA LEU A 186 -11.01 -2.05 -4.73
C LEU A 186 -10.70 -3.46 -5.21
N ASP A 187 -10.79 -4.44 -4.32
CA ASP A 187 -10.67 -5.85 -4.69
C ASP A 187 -11.65 -6.16 -5.84
N PRO A 188 -11.18 -6.73 -6.97
CA PRO A 188 -12.09 -7.16 -8.02
C PRO A 188 -13.02 -8.22 -7.42
N GLU A 189 -14.33 -8.05 -7.57
CA GLU A 189 -15.31 -8.99 -7.00
C GLU A 189 -14.95 -10.41 -7.43
N VAL A 190 -14.52 -11.24 -6.46
CA VAL A 190 -13.90 -12.53 -6.74
C VAL A 190 -14.91 -13.43 -7.43
N LYS A 191 -14.78 -13.54 -8.76
CA LYS A 191 -15.49 -14.52 -9.57
C LYS A 191 -14.89 -15.90 -9.28
N VAL A 192 -15.32 -16.49 -8.17
CA VAL A 192 -14.99 -17.88 -7.82
C VAL A 192 -15.50 -18.79 -8.94
N LYS A 193 -14.61 -19.18 -9.85
CA LYS A 193 -14.85 -20.32 -10.73
C LYS A 193 -14.82 -21.56 -9.85
N GLN A 194 -15.99 -22.15 -9.60
CA GLN A 194 -16.06 -23.45 -8.96
C GLN A 194 -15.34 -24.47 -9.86
N LYS A 195 -14.29 -25.09 -9.34
CA LYS A 195 -13.91 -26.44 -9.73
C LYS A 195 -14.67 -27.36 -8.78
N ASP A 196 -15.49 -28.25 -9.32
CA ASP A 196 -16.18 -29.24 -8.51
C ASP A 196 -15.17 -30.31 -8.06
N GLN A 197 -14.94 -30.39 -6.75
CA GLN A 197 -14.37 -31.56 -6.07
C GLN A 197 -15.24 -31.85 -4.85
N ASP A 198 -15.81 -33.05 -4.81
CA ASP A 198 -16.69 -33.52 -3.73
C ASP A 198 -15.89 -33.93 -2.49
N ASP A 199 -15.58 -32.95 -1.63
CA ASP A 199 -15.14 -33.24 -0.26
C ASP A 199 -16.33 -33.23 0.72
N LYS A 200 -16.68 -34.45 1.16
CA LYS A 200 -17.91 -34.79 1.90
C LYS A 200 -18.12 -34.08 3.25
N TYR A 201 -17.11 -33.37 3.77
CA TYR A 201 -17.15 -32.68 5.06
C TYR A 201 -16.40 -31.32 5.07
N SER A 202 -16.80 -30.40 4.19
CA SER A 202 -16.39 -28.99 4.28
C SER A 202 -17.56 -28.08 4.67
N VAL A 203 -17.44 -27.36 5.79
CA VAL A 203 -18.44 -26.36 6.21
C VAL A 203 -18.33 -25.17 5.27
N LYS A 204 -19.31 -25.01 4.38
CA LYS A 204 -19.36 -23.90 3.42
C LYS A 204 -19.40 -22.55 4.15
N LEU A 205 -18.37 -21.73 3.97
CA LEU A 205 -18.45 -20.30 4.20
C LEU A 205 -19.68 -19.73 3.47
N GLN A 206 -20.44 -18.87 4.14
CA GLN A 206 -21.62 -18.26 3.55
C GLN A 206 -21.23 -17.32 2.42
N LEU A 207 -21.24 -17.86 1.19
CA LEU A 207 -21.21 -17.10 -0.04
C LEU A 207 -22.33 -16.05 0.01
N GLN A 208 -21.97 -14.77 -0.11
CA GLN A 208 -22.95 -13.73 -0.36
C GLN A 208 -23.66 -14.04 -1.69
N LEU A 209 -24.92 -14.45 -1.61
CA LEU A 209 -25.79 -14.77 -2.74
C LEU A 209 -26.15 -13.50 -3.54
N LYS A 210 -25.18 -12.92 -4.24
CA LYS A 210 -25.43 -11.97 -5.32
C LYS A 210 -26.04 -12.73 -6.49
N SER A 211 -27.33 -12.50 -6.75
CA SER A 211 -28.03 -13.11 -7.88
C SER A 211 -27.31 -12.76 -9.18
N ARG A 212 -26.90 -13.79 -9.94
CA ARG A 212 -26.26 -13.62 -11.26
C ARG A 212 -27.14 -12.79 -12.21
N PHE A 213 -28.46 -12.99 -12.13
CA PHE A 213 -29.45 -12.21 -12.87
C PHE A 213 -29.38 -10.72 -12.55
N LEU A 214 -29.28 -10.33 -11.27
CA LEU A 214 -29.17 -8.92 -10.88
C LEU A 214 -27.84 -8.30 -11.34
N ALA A 215 -26.73 -9.03 -11.23
CA ALA A 215 -25.43 -8.56 -11.71
C ALA A 215 -25.42 -8.37 -13.25
N GLU A 216 -26.10 -9.25 -13.99
CA GLU A 216 -26.19 -9.18 -15.44
C GLU A 216 -27.21 -8.14 -15.93
N GLN A 217 -28.33 -7.97 -15.23
CA GLN A 217 -29.29 -6.89 -15.47
C GLN A 217 -28.66 -5.51 -15.19
N GLU A 218 -27.90 -5.39 -14.12
CA GLU A 218 -27.13 -4.19 -13.78
C GLU A 218 -26.00 -3.93 -14.80
N LYS A 219 -25.35 -4.97 -15.35
CA LYS A 219 -24.41 -4.84 -16.47
C LYS A 219 -25.09 -4.37 -17.76
N LYS A 220 -26.23 -4.96 -18.14
CA LYS A 220 -27.02 -4.53 -19.32
C LYS A 220 -27.52 -3.10 -19.16
N LYS A 221 -27.93 -2.70 -17.96
CA LYS A 221 -28.30 -1.32 -17.64
C LYS A 221 -27.09 -0.37 -17.75
N GLN A 222 -25.92 -0.77 -17.28
CA GLN A 222 -24.68 0.02 -17.44
C GLN A 222 -24.27 0.16 -18.91
N GLU A 223 -24.39 -0.90 -19.72
CA GLU A 223 -24.12 -0.86 -21.16
C GLU A 223 -25.11 0.04 -21.90
N ALA A 224 -26.39 0.04 -21.51
CA ALA A 224 -27.39 0.97 -22.03
C ALA A 224 -27.10 2.43 -21.61
N GLU A 225 -26.86 2.69 -20.32
CA GLU A 225 -26.48 4.01 -19.80
C GLU A 225 -25.20 4.56 -20.43
N ALA A 226 -24.22 3.70 -20.73
CA ALA A 226 -22.99 4.07 -21.41
C ALA A 226 -23.23 4.40 -22.89
N LYS A 227 -23.99 3.57 -23.61
CA LYS A 227 -24.34 3.80 -25.03
C LYS A 227 -25.15 5.08 -25.21
N ASP A 228 -26.13 5.32 -24.34
CA ASP A 228 -26.97 6.52 -24.38
C ASP A 228 -26.14 7.80 -24.17
N ARG A 229 -25.16 7.78 -23.25
CA ARG A 229 -24.20 8.89 -23.07
C ARG A 229 -23.19 9.04 -24.21
N GLN A 230 -22.76 7.94 -24.84
CA GLN A 230 -21.88 7.98 -26.02
C GLN A 230 -22.60 8.58 -27.23
N LEU A 231 -23.90 8.32 -27.39
CA LEU A 231 -24.77 8.93 -28.40
C LEU A 231 -25.07 10.40 -28.07
N ALA A 232 -25.14 10.77 -26.80
CA ALA A 232 -25.38 12.13 -26.32
C ALA A 232 -24.13 13.03 -26.27
N ASP A 233 -23.02 12.67 -26.94
CA ASP A 233 -21.78 13.46 -26.98
C ASP A 233 -21.56 14.15 -28.34
N PRO A 234 -21.90 15.44 -28.50
CA PRO A 234 -21.82 16.14 -29.79
C PRO A 234 -20.40 16.35 -30.33
N LEU A 235 -19.37 16.09 -29.52
CA LEU A 235 -17.96 16.26 -29.89
C LEU A 235 -17.19 14.93 -29.92
N ARG A 236 -17.89 13.78 -29.94
CA ARG A 236 -17.28 12.47 -30.16
C ARG A 236 -16.57 12.46 -31.51
N GLY A 237 -15.32 11.98 -31.55
CA GLY A 237 -14.46 12.04 -32.74
C GLY A 237 -13.93 13.43 -33.11
N LEU A 238 -14.38 14.51 -32.44
CA LEU A 238 -13.92 15.88 -32.75
C LEU A 238 -12.91 16.43 -31.74
N ARG A 239 -12.87 15.90 -30.51
CA ARG A 239 -11.93 16.32 -29.46
C ARG A 239 -10.51 15.89 -29.78
N VAL A 240 -9.65 16.86 -30.03
CA VAL A 240 -8.21 16.64 -30.18
C VAL A 240 -7.61 16.24 -28.83
N HIS A 241 -6.80 15.18 -28.85
CA HIS A 241 -6.05 14.69 -27.71
C HIS A 241 -4.63 14.31 -28.14
N CYS A 242 -3.72 14.18 -27.16
CA CYS A 242 -2.35 13.76 -27.40
C CYS A 242 -1.91 12.74 -26.35
N TRP A 243 -1.38 11.61 -26.82
CA TRP A 243 -0.89 10.50 -26.01
C TRP A 243 0.46 10.00 -26.55
N VAL A 244 1.00 8.92 -25.98
CA VAL A 244 2.26 8.33 -26.46
C VAL A 244 2.02 6.94 -27.04
N LEU A 245 2.58 6.67 -28.21
CA LEU A 245 2.74 5.33 -28.78
C LEU A 245 4.14 4.83 -28.44
N VAL A 246 4.24 3.61 -27.95
CA VAL A 246 5.52 2.89 -27.80
C VAL A 246 5.47 1.68 -28.73
N LEU A 247 6.42 1.60 -29.66
CA LEU A 247 6.54 0.47 -30.59
C LEU A 247 7.24 -0.72 -29.94
N SER A 248 6.87 -1.93 -30.38
CA SER A 248 7.48 -3.19 -29.98
C SER A 248 8.91 -3.35 -30.51
N GLY A 249 9.72 -4.13 -29.79
CA GLY A 249 11.08 -4.52 -30.20
C GLY A 249 12.22 -3.86 -29.42
N CYS A 250 11.94 -2.86 -28.58
CA CYS A 250 12.90 -2.30 -27.63
C CYS A 250 12.42 -2.49 -26.18
N ARG A 251 13.36 -2.61 -25.23
CA ARG A 251 13.09 -2.64 -23.76
C ARG A 251 11.95 -3.61 -23.36
N ASP A 252 12.02 -4.83 -23.88
CA ASP A 252 11.07 -5.94 -23.67
C ASP A 252 9.60 -5.68 -24.05
N VAL A 253 9.29 -4.59 -24.75
CA VAL A 253 7.95 -4.29 -25.28
C VAL A 253 7.62 -5.27 -26.42
N GLN A 254 6.70 -6.21 -26.17
CA GLN A 254 6.32 -7.27 -27.11
C GLN A 254 5.32 -6.82 -28.17
N GLU A 255 4.40 -5.95 -27.80
CA GLU A 255 3.31 -5.44 -28.66
C GLU A 255 3.29 -3.91 -28.61
N ASN A 256 2.83 -3.28 -29.68
CA ASN A 256 2.65 -1.83 -29.71
C ASN A 256 1.59 -1.40 -28.68
N VAL A 257 1.89 -0.39 -27.87
CA VAL A 257 0.99 0.09 -26.83
C VAL A 257 0.79 1.61 -26.90
N PHE A 258 -0.43 2.05 -26.61
CA PHE A 258 -0.73 3.44 -26.31
C PHE A 258 -0.64 3.68 -24.81
N VAL A 259 0.08 4.71 -24.39
CA VAL A 259 0.17 5.16 -23.00
C VAL A 259 -0.53 6.51 -22.88
N ASP A 260 -1.60 6.56 -22.08
CA ASP A 260 -2.24 7.82 -21.71
C ASP A 260 -1.38 8.53 -20.65
N PRO A 261 -0.76 9.68 -20.96
CA PRO A 261 0.12 10.36 -20.03
C PRO A 261 -0.63 11.03 -18.87
N LEU A 262 -1.96 11.23 -18.96
CA LEU A 262 -2.76 11.84 -17.91
C LEU A 262 -3.07 10.88 -16.75
N THR A 263 -3.28 9.59 -17.07
CA THR A 263 -3.54 8.53 -16.08
C THR A 263 -2.32 7.66 -15.79
N GLY A 264 -1.37 7.58 -16.72
CA GLY A 264 -0.24 6.66 -16.67
C GLY A 264 -0.60 5.22 -17.06
N ILE A 265 -1.76 5.01 -17.67
CA ILE A 265 -2.31 3.69 -18.02
C ILE A 265 -1.96 3.35 -19.49
N SER A 266 -1.52 2.12 -19.74
CA SER A 266 -1.39 1.57 -21.09
C SER A 266 -2.69 0.94 -21.60
N TYR A 267 -2.90 1.06 -22.90
CA TYR A 267 -3.98 0.45 -23.67
C TYR A 267 -3.39 -0.26 -24.90
N PRO A 268 -4.03 -1.33 -25.38
CA PRO A 268 -3.71 -1.86 -26.71
C PRO A 268 -4.09 -0.84 -27.79
N THR A 269 -3.42 -0.88 -28.94
CA THR A 269 -3.66 0.07 -30.04
C THR A 269 -5.08 0.03 -30.61
N ASN A 270 -5.77 -1.12 -30.47
CA ASN A 270 -7.16 -1.32 -30.91
C ASN A 270 -8.23 -0.88 -29.88
N SER A 271 -7.87 -0.09 -28.87
CA SER A 271 -8.80 0.33 -27.82
C SER A 271 -9.82 1.40 -28.29
N ASP A 272 -11.12 1.14 -28.05
CA ASP A 272 -12.26 2.04 -28.33
C ASP A 272 -12.16 3.47 -27.74
N ASN A 273 -11.19 3.72 -26.85
CA ASN A 273 -10.92 5.03 -26.28
C ASN A 273 -10.27 6.00 -27.29
N PHE A 274 -9.59 5.47 -28.31
CA PHE A 274 -8.88 6.23 -29.33
C PHE A 274 -9.66 6.17 -30.64
N LEU A 275 -10.14 7.34 -31.07
CA LEU A 275 -11.14 7.51 -32.13
C LEU A 275 -10.51 7.87 -33.49
N GLY A 276 -9.19 7.77 -33.62
CA GLY A 276 -8.44 8.05 -34.86
C GLY A 276 -7.17 8.85 -34.60
N ILE A 277 -6.21 8.77 -35.54
CA ILE A 277 -4.90 9.44 -35.46
C ILE A 277 -4.68 10.29 -36.70
N GLU A 278 -4.23 11.54 -36.51
CA GLU A 278 -3.86 12.44 -37.60
C GLU A 278 -2.36 12.37 -37.89
N SER A 279 -1.52 12.26 -36.84
CA SER A 279 -0.05 12.26 -36.97
C SER A 279 0.65 11.68 -35.74
N VAL A 280 1.89 11.22 -35.94
CA VAL A 280 2.81 10.80 -34.87
C VAL A 280 4.19 11.41 -35.07
N TRP A 281 4.93 11.70 -34.00
CA TRP A 281 6.28 12.25 -34.10
C TRP A 281 7.18 11.87 -32.93
N ASN A 282 8.47 11.73 -33.21
CA ASN A 282 9.53 11.56 -32.22
C ASN A 282 10.60 12.66 -32.41
N ASN A 283 11.77 12.51 -31.80
CA ASN A 283 12.88 13.46 -31.94
C ASN A 283 13.64 13.38 -33.28
N LEU A 284 13.23 12.52 -34.21
CA LEU A 284 13.89 12.26 -35.50
C LEU A 284 13.03 12.71 -36.69
N ASN A 285 11.71 12.51 -36.64
CA ASN A 285 10.81 12.86 -37.73
C ASN A 285 9.38 13.15 -37.24
N TYR A 286 8.51 13.58 -38.17
CA TYR A 286 7.07 13.73 -38.00
C TYR A 286 6.38 13.00 -39.15
N PHE A 287 5.41 12.16 -38.82
CA PHE A 287 4.69 11.32 -39.77
C PHE A 287 3.21 11.68 -39.77
N VAL A 288 2.64 11.90 -40.95
CA VAL A 288 1.21 12.10 -41.16
C VAL A 288 0.57 10.74 -41.44
N ASN A 289 -0.54 10.46 -40.76
CA ASN A 289 -1.32 9.27 -41.07
C ASN A 289 -2.05 9.43 -42.41
N MET A 290 -1.87 8.47 -43.31
CA MET A 290 -2.54 8.40 -44.63
C MET A 290 -3.60 7.29 -44.72
N GLN A 291 -3.79 6.53 -43.64
CA GLN A 291 -4.79 5.46 -43.52
C GLN A 291 -6.18 6.00 -43.16
N ASP A 292 -7.23 5.24 -43.47
CA ASP A 292 -8.58 5.52 -42.98
C ASP A 292 -8.66 5.28 -41.45
N CYS A 293 -9.40 6.15 -40.76
CA CYS A 293 -9.68 6.09 -39.32
C CYS A 293 -11.18 6.06 -39.01
N SER A 294 -12.03 5.74 -39.99
CA SER A 294 -13.49 5.60 -39.81
C SER A 294 -13.87 4.64 -38.66
N ASN A 295 -13.09 3.57 -38.45
CA ASN A 295 -13.23 2.60 -37.36
C ASN A 295 -12.35 2.92 -36.13
N GLY A 296 -11.85 4.15 -35.99
CA GLY A 296 -10.89 4.52 -34.96
C GLY A 296 -9.50 3.96 -35.24
N CYS A 297 -8.88 3.31 -34.25
CA CYS A 297 -7.51 2.77 -34.34
C CYS A 297 -7.45 1.23 -34.49
N ALA A 298 -8.59 0.53 -34.60
CA ALA A 298 -8.65 -0.93 -34.57
C ALA A 298 -7.93 -1.63 -35.72
N ASP A 299 -8.08 -1.11 -36.94
CA ASP A 299 -7.55 -1.67 -38.18
C ASP A 299 -6.20 -1.02 -38.61
N MET A 300 -5.58 -0.24 -37.72
CA MET A 300 -4.47 0.65 -38.06
C MET A 300 -3.11 -0.05 -38.03
N MET A 301 -2.31 0.15 -39.09
CA MET A 301 -0.93 -0.32 -39.19
C MET A 301 0.06 0.72 -38.66
N PHE A 302 1.04 0.27 -37.87
CA PHE A 302 2.06 1.11 -37.23
C PHE A 302 3.47 0.88 -37.78
N ASP A 303 3.56 0.44 -39.04
CA ASP A 303 4.83 0.37 -39.76
C ASP A 303 5.17 1.74 -40.36
N LEU A 304 5.91 2.56 -39.60
CA LEU A 304 6.29 3.92 -40.00
C LEU A 304 7.26 3.97 -41.19
N ASP A 305 7.77 2.82 -41.64
CA ASP A 305 8.61 2.70 -42.83
C ASP A 305 7.76 2.52 -44.12
N ASP A 306 6.46 2.19 -44.03
CA ASP A 306 5.55 2.13 -45.20
C ASP A 306 4.95 3.51 -45.55
N LEU A 307 5.56 4.16 -46.54
CA LEU A 307 5.17 5.45 -47.10
C LEU A 307 3.72 5.52 -47.64
N LYS A 308 3.03 4.39 -47.83
CA LYS A 308 1.60 4.38 -48.18
C LYS A 308 0.69 4.63 -46.98
N THR A 309 1.16 4.31 -45.79
CA THR A 309 0.39 4.42 -44.54
C THR A 309 0.82 5.62 -43.70
N TRP A 310 2.11 6.00 -43.77
CA TRP A 310 2.69 7.11 -43.02
C TRP A 310 3.58 7.99 -43.92
N GLU A 311 3.19 9.25 -44.12
CA GLU A 311 3.98 10.22 -44.91
C GLU A 311 4.93 11.02 -44.00
N PRO A 312 6.26 10.89 -44.14
CA PRO A 312 7.22 11.65 -43.34
C PRO A 312 7.41 13.08 -43.86
N VAL A 313 7.44 14.06 -42.95
CA VAL A 313 7.74 15.47 -43.28
C VAL A 313 9.21 15.65 -43.67
N LEU A 314 10.13 14.87 -43.08
CA LEU A 314 11.54 14.82 -43.51
C LEU A 314 11.80 13.58 -44.34
N PHE A 315 11.79 13.77 -45.67
CA PHE A 315 12.06 12.71 -46.63
C PHE A 315 13.52 12.24 -46.55
N GLY A 316 13.74 10.93 -46.50
CA GLY A 316 15.08 10.31 -46.36
C GLY A 316 15.58 10.14 -44.91
N ALA A 317 14.87 10.67 -43.90
CA ALA A 317 15.17 10.46 -42.48
C ALA A 317 14.18 9.44 -41.86
N SER A 318 13.97 8.31 -42.54
CA SER A 318 12.99 7.28 -42.19
C SER A 318 13.55 6.29 -41.16
N SER A 319 13.00 6.33 -39.94
CA SER A 319 13.21 5.34 -38.86
C SER A 319 14.63 5.25 -38.24
N LYS A 320 14.67 4.83 -36.96
CA LYS A 320 15.92 4.49 -36.23
C LYS A 320 16.70 3.39 -36.96
N LYS A 321 16.03 2.56 -37.78
CA LYS A 321 16.62 1.45 -38.53
C LYS A 321 17.47 1.89 -39.74
N GLN A 322 17.01 2.84 -40.56
CA GLN A 322 17.74 3.23 -41.78
C GLN A 322 18.92 4.17 -41.47
N LEU A 323 18.80 5.02 -40.44
CA LEU A 323 19.89 5.88 -39.94
C LEU A 323 21.14 5.09 -39.50
N ILE A 324 21.00 3.79 -39.18
CA ILE A 324 22.12 2.90 -38.84
C ILE A 324 22.75 2.26 -40.10
N GLN A 325 22.04 2.22 -41.24
CA GLN A 325 22.44 1.43 -42.42
C GLN A 325 22.88 2.26 -43.63
N GLU A 326 22.29 3.43 -43.89
CA GLU A 326 22.56 4.20 -45.12
C GLU A 326 23.06 5.63 -44.87
N GLY A 327 24.38 5.82 -45.02
CA GLY A 327 25.03 7.14 -45.02
C GLY A 327 24.84 7.92 -46.34
N GLY A 328 23.59 8.15 -46.75
CA GLY A 328 23.23 8.83 -47.99
C GLY A 328 23.47 10.36 -47.94
N PRO A 329 24.04 11.00 -48.98
CA PRO A 329 24.51 12.40 -48.93
C PRO A 329 23.41 13.48 -48.95
N ASN A 330 22.13 13.12 -48.98
CA ASN A 330 20.99 14.05 -49.11
C ASN A 330 19.95 13.95 -47.97
N VAL A 331 20.26 13.27 -46.86
CA VAL A 331 19.32 13.15 -45.73
C VAL A 331 19.24 14.49 -44.98
N LEU A 332 18.04 15.07 -44.90
CA LEU A 332 17.81 16.30 -44.13
C LEU A 332 17.58 15.94 -42.65
N GLU A 333 18.65 16.04 -41.86
CA GLU A 333 18.66 15.65 -40.44
C GLU A 333 17.83 16.61 -39.57
N MET A 334 17.17 16.06 -38.54
CA MET A 334 16.42 16.84 -37.55
C MET A 334 17.37 17.71 -36.71
N PRO A 335 17.15 19.05 -36.61
CA PRO A 335 17.95 19.92 -35.77
C PRO A 335 17.90 19.51 -34.30
N ARG A 336 19.00 19.73 -33.57
CA ARG A 336 19.07 19.45 -32.13
C ARG A 336 17.95 20.18 -31.37
N SER A 337 17.32 19.47 -30.43
CA SER A 337 16.27 20.04 -29.59
C SER A 337 16.72 21.34 -28.89
N TRP A 338 15.88 22.37 -29.02
CA TRP A 338 16.08 23.68 -28.39
C TRP A 338 15.88 23.66 -26.87
N VAL A 339 15.27 22.59 -26.35
CA VAL A 339 14.96 22.39 -24.95
C VAL A 339 16.22 21.96 -24.18
N SER A 340 16.36 22.49 -22.96
CA SER A 340 17.45 22.14 -22.04
C SER A 340 17.26 20.73 -21.47
N TYR A 341 18.30 20.13 -20.91
CA TYR A 341 18.18 18.81 -20.28
C TYR A 341 17.12 18.77 -19.17
N ILE A 342 16.33 17.70 -19.17
CA ILE A 342 15.20 17.48 -18.26
C ILE A 342 15.72 16.94 -16.92
N ALA A 343 16.04 17.83 -15.98
CA ALA A 343 16.55 17.45 -14.66
C ALA A 343 15.40 17.21 -13.66
N ILE A 344 15.13 15.95 -13.32
CA ILE A 344 14.17 15.57 -12.26
C ILE A 344 14.94 15.42 -10.93
N SER A 345 14.57 16.18 -9.91
CA SER A 345 15.21 16.10 -8.59
C SER A 345 14.62 15.00 -7.70
N THR A 346 15.36 14.56 -6.68
CA THR A 346 14.88 13.62 -5.67
C THR A 346 13.67 14.15 -4.88
N GLU A 347 13.54 15.46 -4.73
CA GLU A 347 12.43 16.12 -4.07
C GLU A 347 11.20 16.13 -4.97
N ALA A 348 11.37 16.28 -6.29
CA ALA A 348 10.28 16.17 -7.26
C ALA A 348 9.67 14.75 -7.27
N LEU A 349 10.52 13.71 -7.24
CA LEU A 349 10.08 12.31 -7.14
C LEU A 349 9.42 11.95 -5.80
N LYS A 350 9.82 12.58 -4.69
CA LYS A 350 9.17 12.41 -3.38
C LYS A 350 7.88 13.22 -3.24
N ASN A 351 7.82 14.38 -3.88
CA ASN A 351 6.71 15.33 -3.81
C ASN A 351 5.87 15.29 -5.10
N ARG A 352 5.51 14.09 -5.56
CA ARG A 352 4.81 13.83 -6.82
C ARG A 352 3.47 14.56 -7.01
N TRP A 353 2.98 15.37 -6.09
CA TRP A 353 1.66 16.00 -6.17
C TRP A 353 1.75 17.52 -6.13
N PRO A 354 1.28 18.24 -7.17
CA PRO A 354 1.00 19.68 -7.09
C PRO A 354 0.10 19.97 -5.88
N GLY A 355 0.43 21.01 -5.12
CA GLY A 355 -0.26 21.32 -3.85
C GLY A 355 -0.11 20.27 -2.72
N GLY A 356 0.57 19.13 -2.95
CA GLY A 356 0.78 18.07 -1.97
C GLY A 356 -0.34 17.03 -1.83
N LYS A 357 -1.40 17.11 -2.66
CA LYS A 357 -2.52 16.16 -2.66
C LYS A 357 -3.09 15.98 -4.07
N LYS A 358 -3.29 14.74 -4.53
CA LYS A 358 -4.15 14.40 -5.68
C LYS A 358 -5.42 13.71 -5.19
N VAL A 359 -6.55 14.02 -5.83
CA VAL A 359 -7.84 13.37 -5.58
C VAL A 359 -8.34 12.81 -6.91
N ILE A 360 -8.61 11.52 -6.95
CA ILE A 360 -9.17 10.82 -8.10
C ILE A 360 -10.54 10.29 -7.70
N ARG A 361 -11.55 10.55 -8.52
CA ARG A 361 -12.89 9.99 -8.34
C ARG A 361 -13.06 8.81 -9.28
N TYR A 362 -13.58 7.72 -8.74
CA TYR A 362 -13.89 6.47 -9.40
C TYR A 362 -15.36 6.12 -9.15
N LYS A 363 -15.84 5.08 -9.82
CA LYS A 363 -17.18 4.55 -9.61
C LYS A 363 -17.34 4.09 -8.14
N GLN A 364 -18.21 4.78 -7.40
CA GLN A 364 -18.49 4.53 -5.97
C GLN A 364 -17.24 4.63 -5.06
N ALA A 365 -16.18 5.33 -5.48
CA ALA A 365 -14.97 5.52 -4.66
C ALA A 365 -14.25 6.85 -4.92
N GLN A 366 -13.54 7.34 -3.90
CA GLN A 366 -12.63 8.48 -4.01
C GLN A 366 -11.26 8.07 -3.44
N LEU A 367 -10.22 8.22 -4.25
CA LEU A 367 -8.84 7.96 -3.87
C LEU A 367 -8.11 9.28 -3.67
N GLU A 368 -7.59 9.51 -2.46
CA GLU A 368 -6.72 10.62 -2.13
C GLU A 368 -5.28 10.11 -1.96
N ARG A 369 -4.32 10.74 -2.65
CA ARG A 369 -2.88 10.49 -2.47
C ARG A 369 -2.20 11.77 -1.98
N PHE A 370 -1.20 11.63 -1.11
CA PHE A 370 -0.55 12.73 -0.40
C PHE A 370 0.97 12.70 -0.58
N ALA A 371 1.61 13.87 -0.52
CA ALA A 371 3.07 13.97 -0.55
C ALA A 371 3.66 13.66 0.83
N THR A 372 4.56 12.68 0.91
CA THR A 372 5.11 12.14 2.16
C THR A 372 5.74 13.22 3.07
N SER A 373 6.32 14.27 2.49
CA SER A 373 6.98 15.35 3.24
C SER A 373 6.04 16.40 3.84
N LYS A 374 4.79 16.53 3.35
CA LYS A 374 3.93 17.70 3.61
C LYS A 374 2.88 17.49 4.70
N ARG A 375 2.80 16.31 5.34
CA ARG A 375 1.76 15.99 6.33
C ARG A 375 2.31 15.53 7.68
N LEU A 376 1.87 16.23 8.73
CA LEU A 376 2.19 16.00 10.15
C LEU A 376 1.73 14.64 10.72
N TYR A 377 0.99 13.82 9.95
CA TYR A 377 0.31 12.61 10.45
C TYR A 377 0.63 11.32 9.67
N GLY A 378 1.60 11.36 8.74
CA GLY A 378 2.10 10.17 8.02
C GLY A 378 1.12 9.49 7.04
N VAL A 379 -0.10 10.01 6.83
CA VAL A 379 -1.06 9.48 5.83
C VAL A 379 -0.53 9.71 4.42
N VAL A 380 -0.29 8.63 3.66
CA VAL A 380 0.20 8.68 2.27
C VAL A 380 -0.94 8.45 1.27
N THR A 381 -1.87 7.54 1.58
CA THR A 381 -3.02 7.22 0.72
C THR A 381 -4.29 7.07 1.56
N ARG A 382 -5.43 7.50 1.03
CA ARG A 382 -6.76 7.25 1.58
C ARG A 382 -7.73 6.86 0.47
N LEU A 383 -8.37 5.70 0.62
CA LEU A 383 -9.48 5.24 -0.21
C LEU A 383 -10.78 5.40 0.57
N ILE A 384 -11.74 6.12 -0.01
CA ILE A 384 -13.10 6.27 0.51
C ILE A 384 -14.01 5.48 -0.42
N LYS A 385 -14.74 4.49 0.10
CA LYS A 385 -15.75 3.73 -0.63
C LYS A 385 -17.13 4.23 -0.24
N TYR A 386 -18.02 4.38 -1.21
CA TYR A 386 -19.39 4.83 -1.01
C TYR A 386 -20.38 3.68 -1.20
N LYS A 387 -21.55 3.77 -0.57
CA LYS A 387 -22.65 2.82 -0.81
C LYS A 387 -23.30 3.08 -2.17
N ASP A 388 -23.52 4.35 -2.48
CA ASP A 388 -24.30 4.83 -3.62
C ASP A 388 -23.41 5.33 -4.76
N ARG A 389 -23.97 5.40 -5.98
CA ARG A 389 -23.28 5.95 -7.16
C ARG A 389 -23.10 7.48 -7.12
N GLY A 390 -23.87 8.19 -6.29
CA GLY A 390 -23.76 9.64 -6.12
C GLY A 390 -22.64 10.06 -5.15
N CYS A 391 -21.97 9.08 -4.52
CA CYS A 391 -20.95 9.28 -3.49
C CYS A 391 -21.42 10.16 -2.32
N THR A 392 -22.66 9.93 -1.85
CA THR A 392 -23.27 10.66 -0.73
C THR A 392 -23.07 9.94 0.60
N GLU A 393 -23.15 8.61 0.65
CA GLU A 393 -22.97 7.81 1.87
C GLU A 393 -21.66 7.04 1.88
N VAL A 394 -20.75 7.38 2.80
CA VAL A 394 -19.47 6.68 2.99
C VAL A 394 -19.70 5.31 3.64
N ALA A 395 -19.37 4.24 2.90
CA ALA A 395 -19.41 2.86 3.35
C ALA A 395 -18.15 2.49 4.17
N THR A 396 -16.97 2.68 3.59
CA THR A 396 -15.69 2.40 4.27
C THR A 396 -14.64 3.48 3.98
N VAL A 397 -13.72 3.70 4.92
CA VAL A 397 -12.56 4.58 4.76
C VAL A 397 -11.31 3.79 5.11
N LYS A 398 -10.41 3.62 4.14
CA LYS A 398 -9.16 2.87 4.27
C LYS A 398 -7.98 3.82 4.09
N GLU A 399 -7.09 3.88 5.05
CA GLU A 399 -5.94 4.80 5.10
C GLU A 399 -4.65 4.02 5.23
N TRP A 400 -3.63 4.43 4.48
CA TRP A 400 -2.28 3.88 4.54
C TRP A 400 -1.30 4.94 5.03
N TYR A 401 -0.42 4.52 5.91
CA TYR A 401 0.47 5.36 6.69
C TYR A 401 1.94 4.97 6.49
N GLN A 402 2.83 5.96 6.58
CA GLN A 402 4.28 5.78 6.46
C GLN A 402 4.99 6.71 7.46
N GLY A 403 6.06 6.21 8.08
CA GLY A 403 6.93 7.04 8.94
C GLY A 403 6.33 7.44 10.30
N ARG A 404 5.25 6.81 10.76
CA ARG A 404 4.70 7.06 12.10
C ARG A 404 5.55 6.39 13.20
N SER A 405 5.67 7.06 14.34
CA SER A 405 6.37 6.58 15.54
C SER A 405 5.69 5.39 16.20
N ASP A 406 4.36 5.30 16.11
CA ASP A 406 3.55 4.18 16.64
C ASP A 406 3.52 2.96 15.71
N PHE A 407 4.23 3.01 14.57
CA PHE A 407 4.29 1.95 13.56
C PHE A 407 2.94 1.61 12.88
N LEU A 408 1.90 2.45 12.98
CA LEU A 408 0.64 2.23 12.24
C LEU A 408 0.92 2.27 10.73
N GLU A 409 0.46 1.26 10.00
CA GLU A 409 0.58 1.14 8.54
C GLU A 409 -0.76 1.26 7.83
N GLU A 410 -1.83 0.73 8.43
CA GLU A 410 -3.14 0.65 7.79
C GLU A 410 -4.24 0.89 8.82
N LYS A 411 -5.24 1.70 8.48
CA LYS A 411 -6.48 1.87 9.24
C LYS A 411 -7.68 1.75 8.32
N GLU A 412 -8.63 0.89 8.67
CA GLU A 412 -9.88 0.73 7.93
C GLU A 412 -11.07 0.95 8.86
N VAL A 413 -11.93 1.91 8.53
CA VAL A 413 -13.16 2.24 9.24
C VAL A 413 -14.33 1.79 8.39
N ASP A 414 -15.06 0.79 8.86
CA ASP A 414 -16.32 0.32 8.28
C ASP A 414 -17.50 1.04 8.96
N ASN A 415 -18.12 1.96 8.23
CA ASN A 415 -19.26 2.74 8.73
C ASN A 415 -20.58 1.96 8.71
N ILE A 416 -20.64 0.81 8.04
CA ILE A 416 -21.80 -0.08 7.99
C ILE A 416 -21.82 -0.94 9.25
N ASN A 417 -20.72 -1.67 9.50
CA ASN A 417 -20.61 -2.58 10.64
C ASN A 417 -20.15 -1.90 11.94
N LYS A 418 -19.72 -0.63 11.87
CA LYS A 418 -19.14 0.14 12.99
C LYS A 418 -17.89 -0.53 13.58
N ILE A 419 -17.04 -1.06 12.70
CA ILE A 419 -15.77 -1.71 13.04
C ILE A 419 -14.63 -0.83 12.53
N THR A 420 -13.63 -0.57 13.39
CA THR A 420 -12.36 0.05 12.99
C THR A 420 -11.23 -0.97 13.16
N THR A 421 -10.52 -1.27 12.07
CA THR A 421 -9.37 -2.18 12.05
C THR A 421 -8.07 -1.38 11.89
N GLU A 422 -7.15 -1.47 12.84
CA GLU A 422 -5.83 -0.85 12.80
C GLU A 422 -4.74 -1.94 12.71
N ARG A 423 -3.80 -1.80 11.75
CA ARG A 423 -2.67 -2.74 11.54
C ARG A 423 -1.34 -1.99 11.62
N PHE A 424 -0.36 -2.61 12.27
CA PHE A 424 0.94 -2.00 12.58
C PHE A 424 2.10 -2.86 12.04
N ARG A 425 3.22 -2.20 11.72
CA ARG A 425 4.45 -2.82 11.22
C ARG A 425 5.08 -3.71 12.29
N HIS A 426 5.84 -4.72 11.87
CA HIS A 426 6.75 -5.44 12.76
C HIS A 426 7.80 -4.50 13.38
N GLY A 427 7.58 -4.17 14.65
CA GLY A 427 8.48 -3.40 15.53
C GLY A 427 8.34 -3.91 16.97
N ARG A 428 9.31 -3.61 17.84
CA ARG A 428 9.30 -4.14 19.22
C ARG A 428 8.05 -3.68 19.98
N LYS A 429 7.23 -4.66 20.41
CA LYS A 429 6.02 -4.50 21.24
C LYS A 429 4.96 -3.55 20.64
N LEU A 430 4.05 -4.09 19.82
CA LEU A 430 2.57 -4.09 20.02
C LEU A 430 1.81 -4.42 18.71
N LEU A 431 0.70 -5.16 18.87
CA LEU A 431 -0.49 -5.20 17.99
C LEU A 431 -0.30 -5.43 16.47
N ARG A 432 -0.66 -6.62 15.97
CA ARG A 432 -0.78 -6.87 14.52
C ARG A 432 -2.12 -6.43 13.95
N VAL A 433 -3.20 -6.64 14.71
CA VAL A 433 -4.53 -6.15 14.39
C VAL A 433 -5.20 -5.69 15.68
N LYS A 434 -5.68 -4.45 15.72
CA LYS A 434 -6.62 -3.96 16.72
C LYS A 434 -7.96 -3.75 16.02
N SER A 435 -8.92 -4.60 16.31
CA SER A 435 -10.32 -4.43 15.89
C SER A 435 -11.07 -3.73 17.03
N LEU A 436 -11.65 -2.57 16.71
CA LEU A 436 -12.47 -1.79 17.62
C LEU A 436 -13.91 -1.80 17.10
N THR A 437 -14.77 -2.58 17.73
CA THR A 437 -16.22 -2.46 17.51
C THR A 437 -16.68 -1.26 18.34
N VAL A 438 -17.13 -0.20 17.67
CA VAL A 438 -17.30 1.13 18.26
C VAL A 438 -18.15 1.07 19.54
N GLY A 439 -17.52 1.33 20.68
CA GLY A 439 -18.16 1.50 21.99
C GLY A 439 -18.39 0.22 22.81
N THR A 440 -18.14 -0.99 22.28
CA THR A 440 -18.52 -2.24 22.99
C THR A 440 -17.40 -3.25 23.21
N GLU A 441 -16.42 -3.37 22.31
CA GLU A 441 -15.40 -4.42 22.41
C GLU A 441 -14.12 -4.02 21.67
N VAL A 442 -12.97 -4.25 22.30
CA VAL A 442 -11.64 -4.06 21.71
C VAL A 442 -10.93 -5.40 21.64
N GLU A 443 -10.77 -5.91 20.42
CA GLU A 443 -10.05 -7.14 20.14
C GLU A 443 -8.65 -6.81 19.60
N MET A 444 -7.65 -7.49 20.15
CA MET A 444 -6.23 -7.28 19.88
C MET A 444 -5.59 -8.61 19.53
N HIS A 445 -5.05 -8.73 18.32
CA HIS A 445 -4.24 -9.86 17.87
C HIS A 445 -2.78 -9.46 17.83
N PHE A 446 -1.92 -10.32 18.38
CA PHE A 446 -0.48 -10.13 18.47
C PHE A 446 0.23 -11.19 17.62
N SER A 447 1.38 -10.84 17.03
CA SER A 447 2.20 -11.77 16.26
C SER A 447 3.61 -11.91 16.81
N GLY A 448 4.14 -13.12 16.70
CA GLY A 448 5.52 -13.46 17.06
C GLY A 448 5.69 -13.74 18.56
N ALA A 449 6.88 -14.21 18.91
CA ALA A 449 7.27 -14.52 20.29
C ALA A 449 7.38 -13.22 21.13
N ARG A 450 6.27 -12.81 21.72
CA ARG A 450 6.27 -11.80 22.79
C ARG A 450 6.83 -12.42 24.07
N VAL A 451 7.43 -11.58 24.93
CA VAL A 451 7.99 -12.03 26.23
C VAL A 451 6.91 -12.59 27.18
N ASP A 452 5.64 -12.28 26.94
CA ASP A 452 4.49 -12.78 27.69
C ASP A 452 3.71 -13.91 26.98
N ASP A 453 4.12 -14.27 25.75
CA ASP A 453 3.48 -15.25 24.86
C ASP A 453 1.97 -15.00 24.60
N LEU A 454 1.51 -13.75 24.78
CA LEU A 454 0.13 -13.35 24.56
C LEU A 454 -0.18 -13.27 23.06
N VAL A 455 -1.10 -14.09 22.54
CA VAL A 455 -1.47 -14.10 21.12
C VAL A 455 -2.73 -13.29 20.83
N ARG A 456 -3.69 -13.25 21.74
CA ARG A 456 -4.97 -12.54 21.57
C ARG A 456 -5.47 -11.98 22.90
N ARG A 457 -6.03 -10.77 22.87
CA ARG A 457 -6.70 -10.14 24.00
C ARG A 457 -8.02 -9.54 23.53
N VAL A 458 -9.08 -9.76 24.29
CA VAL A 458 -10.41 -9.16 24.09
C VAL A 458 -10.74 -8.36 25.34
N LEU A 459 -11.16 -7.11 25.18
CA LEU A 459 -11.50 -6.21 26.26
C LEU A 459 -12.89 -5.60 26.02
N SER A 460 -13.82 -5.91 26.92
CA SER A 460 -15.21 -5.45 26.93
C SER A 460 -15.48 -4.70 28.25
N PRO A 461 -16.55 -3.90 28.38
CA PRO A 461 -16.78 -3.08 29.58
C PRO A 461 -16.87 -3.87 30.90
N LYS A 462 -17.21 -5.17 30.84
CA LYS A 462 -17.34 -6.05 32.00
C LYS A 462 -16.26 -7.13 32.11
N GLU A 463 -15.41 -7.31 31.11
CA GLU A 463 -14.48 -8.43 31.07
C GLU A 463 -13.23 -8.20 30.21
N LEU A 464 -12.17 -8.92 30.55
CA LEU A 464 -10.91 -8.99 29.81
C LEU A 464 -10.53 -10.46 29.63
N ILE A 465 -10.43 -10.91 28.39
CA ILE A 465 -10.00 -12.25 28.03
C ILE A 465 -8.60 -12.17 27.40
N GLU A 466 -7.70 -13.05 27.81
CA GLU A 466 -6.34 -13.18 27.30
C GLU A 466 -6.07 -14.62 26.90
N LEU A 467 -5.47 -14.81 25.72
CA LEU A 467 -5.10 -16.11 25.16
C LEU A 467 -3.59 -16.14 24.91
N PHE A 468 -2.96 -17.24 25.29
CA PHE A 468 -1.51 -17.43 25.26
C PHE A 468 -1.14 -18.74 24.57
N GLU A 469 0.01 -18.79 23.91
CA GLU A 469 0.51 -20.00 23.22
C GLU A 469 1.98 -20.24 23.54
N GLY A 470 2.34 -21.47 23.93
CA GLY A 470 3.76 -21.85 24.15
C GLY A 470 4.37 -21.44 25.49
N ARG A 471 3.60 -20.87 26.42
CA ARG A 471 4.08 -20.49 27.76
C ARG A 471 4.68 -21.67 28.54
N SER A 472 5.82 -21.42 29.19
CA SER A 472 6.51 -22.40 30.04
C SER A 472 5.77 -22.80 31.31
N ASP A 473 4.79 -22.02 31.76
CA ASP A 473 3.88 -22.34 32.86
C ASP A 473 2.56 -23.00 32.41
N PHE A 474 2.45 -23.36 31.12
CA PHE A 474 1.28 -23.98 30.48
C PHE A 474 -0.02 -23.14 30.52
N LEU A 475 0.01 -21.89 30.99
CA LEU A 475 -1.14 -20.98 30.92
C LEU A 475 -1.51 -20.74 29.45
N HIS A 476 -2.77 -20.96 29.08
CA HIS A 476 -3.25 -20.69 27.71
C HIS A 476 -4.44 -19.73 27.67
N TYR A 477 -5.12 -19.53 28.80
CA TYR A 477 -6.31 -18.69 28.87
C TYR A 477 -6.41 -18.00 30.24
N ARG A 478 -6.69 -16.69 30.23
CA ARG A 478 -7.09 -15.92 31.41
C ARG A 478 -8.36 -15.12 31.10
N HIS A 479 -9.27 -15.06 32.05
CA HIS A 479 -10.52 -14.29 31.96
C HIS A 479 -10.71 -13.51 33.26
N VAL A 480 -10.74 -12.19 33.17
CA VAL A 480 -10.94 -11.26 34.29
C VAL A 480 -12.34 -10.65 34.14
N TYR A 481 -13.12 -10.66 35.21
CA TYR A 481 -14.44 -10.04 35.29
C TYR A 481 -14.36 -8.77 36.14
N PHE A 482 -15.00 -7.70 35.69
CA PHE A 482 -15.01 -6.40 36.36
C PHE A 482 -16.38 -6.12 36.99
N LYS A 483 -16.36 -5.67 38.26
CA LYS A 483 -17.55 -5.37 39.05
C LYS A 483 -18.31 -4.11 38.60
N LYS A 484 -17.61 -3.19 37.93
CA LYS A 484 -18.16 -1.96 37.34
C LYS A 484 -17.74 -1.88 35.87
N HIS A 485 -18.56 -1.22 35.07
CA HIS A 485 -18.26 -0.95 33.67
C HIS A 485 -16.99 -0.11 33.52
N ILE A 486 -16.01 -0.62 32.79
CA ILE A 486 -14.82 0.13 32.37
C ILE A 486 -15.18 0.92 31.10
N GLN A 487 -14.89 2.23 31.09
CA GLN A 487 -14.94 3.04 29.87
C GLN A 487 -13.74 2.70 29.01
N LEU A 488 -13.98 2.21 27.79
CA LEU A 488 -12.92 1.64 26.96
C LEU A 488 -12.10 2.71 26.21
N LEU A 489 -12.73 3.80 25.77
CA LEU A 489 -12.10 4.98 25.14
C LEU A 489 -13.02 6.21 25.32
N SER A 490 -12.44 7.41 25.32
CA SER A 490 -13.14 8.67 25.02
C SER A 490 -12.63 9.21 23.67
N GLU A 491 -13.46 9.97 22.94
CA GLU A 491 -13.17 10.32 21.54
C GLU A 491 -12.06 11.39 21.34
N ASN A 492 -11.49 11.94 22.43
CA ASN A 492 -10.66 13.16 22.39
C ASN A 492 -9.33 13.06 23.20
N SER A 493 -8.50 12.04 22.97
CA SER A 493 -7.11 12.04 23.49
C SER A 493 -6.06 11.81 22.39
N HIS A 494 -5.28 12.84 22.10
CA HIS A 494 -4.15 12.84 21.17
C HIS A 494 -2.83 12.33 21.80
N MET A 495 -2.88 11.57 22.90
CA MET A 495 -1.69 11.11 23.63
C MET A 495 -1.71 9.61 23.93
N GLU A 496 -0.50 9.05 24.09
CA GLU A 496 -0.19 7.65 24.33
C GLU A 496 -0.69 7.15 25.70
N GLU A 497 -1.95 6.75 25.79
CA GLU A 497 -2.42 5.95 26.93
C GLU A 497 -2.96 4.60 26.44
N VAL A 498 -2.17 3.55 26.71
CA VAL A 498 -2.67 2.18 26.89
C VAL A 498 -3.92 2.27 27.78
N PRO A 499 -5.01 1.52 27.51
CA PRO A 499 -6.21 1.60 28.35
C PRO A 499 -5.83 1.47 29.83
N ILE A 500 -5.87 2.61 30.54
CA ILE A 500 -5.59 2.65 31.95
C ILE A 500 -6.78 1.95 32.58
N LEU A 501 -6.64 0.65 32.86
CA LEU A 501 -7.43 -0.03 33.87
C LEU A 501 -7.42 0.93 35.06
N PRO A 502 -8.56 1.48 35.48
CA PRO A 502 -8.60 2.37 36.63
C PRO A 502 -7.81 1.74 37.77
N GLN A 503 -7.04 2.50 38.52
CA GLN A 503 -6.29 1.94 39.66
C GLN A 503 -7.24 1.27 40.67
N ASP A 504 -8.52 1.66 40.63
CA ASP A 504 -9.67 1.07 41.34
C ASP A 504 -10.59 0.20 40.45
N ALA A 505 -10.06 -0.46 39.40
CA ALA A 505 -10.79 -1.46 38.64
C ALA A 505 -11.07 -2.67 39.56
N TYR A 506 -12.22 -2.66 40.23
CA TYR A 506 -12.67 -3.73 41.10
C TYR A 506 -12.86 -5.02 40.30
N VAL A 507 -11.80 -5.80 40.19
CA VAL A 507 -11.82 -7.16 39.68
C VAL A 507 -12.68 -7.98 40.63
N ASP A 508 -13.69 -8.63 40.07
CA ASP A 508 -14.65 -9.46 40.79
C ASP A 508 -14.16 -10.91 40.82
N LYS A 509 -13.80 -11.43 39.64
CA LYS A 509 -13.36 -12.80 39.44
C LYS A 509 -12.22 -12.86 38.42
N VAL A 510 -11.25 -13.75 38.64
CA VAL A 510 -10.23 -14.13 37.65
C VAL A 510 -10.26 -15.64 37.46
N VAL A 511 -10.28 -16.11 36.22
CA VAL A 511 -10.17 -17.52 35.84
C VAL A 511 -8.90 -17.67 35.01
N GLU A 512 -8.01 -18.58 35.38
CA GLU A 512 -6.83 -18.97 34.61
C GLU A 512 -6.93 -20.46 34.27
N ARG A 513 -6.65 -20.85 33.02
CA ARG A 513 -6.64 -22.26 32.58
C ARG A 513 -5.31 -22.65 31.96
N PHE A 514 -4.94 -23.89 32.20
CA PHE A 514 -3.64 -24.45 31.89
C PHE A 514 -3.77 -25.66 30.96
N HIS A 515 -2.79 -25.85 30.09
CA HIS A 515 -2.62 -27.08 29.33
C HIS A 515 -2.03 -28.18 30.23
N ARG A 516 -2.34 -29.44 29.90
CA ARG A 516 -1.88 -30.62 30.63
C ARG A 516 -0.35 -30.73 30.56
N ASN A 517 0.31 -30.76 31.73
CA ASN A 517 1.73 -31.04 31.86
C ASN A 517 1.96 -32.54 32.12
N GLY A 518 2.33 -33.28 31.08
CA GLY A 518 2.58 -34.73 31.14
C GLY A 518 3.65 -35.17 32.16
N SER A 519 4.48 -34.25 32.66
CA SER A 519 5.50 -34.53 33.70
C SER A 519 4.93 -34.68 35.12
N LYS A 520 3.63 -34.41 35.32
CA LYS A 520 2.93 -34.53 36.62
C LYS A 520 1.74 -35.49 36.51
N PRO A 521 1.32 -36.17 37.58
CA PRO A 521 0.05 -36.89 37.58
C PRO A 521 -1.12 -35.88 37.55
N ALA A 522 -2.23 -36.25 36.88
CA ALA A 522 -3.33 -35.32 36.59
C ALA A 522 -3.98 -34.70 37.84
N ASN A 523 -4.04 -35.47 38.94
CA ASN A 523 -4.56 -35.03 40.25
C ASN A 523 -3.62 -34.07 41.02
N GLU A 524 -2.42 -33.79 40.52
CA GLU A 524 -1.48 -32.78 41.05
C GLU A 524 -1.18 -31.66 40.03
N ASP A 525 -1.73 -31.76 38.83
CA ASP A 525 -1.60 -30.80 37.75
C ASP A 525 -2.85 -29.91 37.69
N VAL A 526 -2.70 -28.61 37.91
CA VAL A 526 -3.82 -27.66 38.01
C VAL A 526 -4.32 -27.32 36.62
N ALA A 527 -5.56 -27.69 36.29
CA ALA A 527 -6.21 -27.39 35.01
C ALA A 527 -6.83 -25.98 34.99
N GLU A 528 -7.44 -25.56 36.08
CA GLU A 528 -8.10 -24.26 36.22
C GLU A 528 -7.90 -23.70 37.62
N ARG A 529 -7.71 -22.38 37.69
CA ARG A 529 -7.51 -21.60 38.90
C ARG A 529 -8.49 -20.43 38.90
N VAL A 530 -9.36 -20.37 39.90
CA VAL A 530 -10.36 -19.31 40.03
C VAL A 530 -10.05 -18.48 41.27
N PHE A 531 -9.91 -17.17 41.09
CA PHE A 531 -9.83 -16.19 42.16
C PHE A 531 -11.16 -15.45 42.25
N LEU A 532 -11.79 -15.50 43.42
CA LEU A 532 -12.99 -14.77 43.78
C LEU A 532 -12.57 -13.68 44.76
N ILE A 533 -12.42 -12.46 44.24
CA ILE A 533 -11.71 -11.37 44.93
C ILE A 533 -12.51 -10.80 46.12
N PRO A 534 -13.84 -10.53 46.00
CA PRO A 534 -14.66 -10.11 47.14
C PRO A 534 -14.67 -11.13 48.29
N GLU A 535 -14.78 -12.42 47.95
CA GLU A 535 -14.83 -13.55 48.88
C GLU A 535 -13.45 -13.93 49.45
N LYS A 536 -12.37 -13.38 48.88
CA LYS A 536 -10.98 -13.74 49.17
C LYS A 536 -10.69 -15.23 48.99
N LEU A 537 -11.46 -15.89 48.11
CA LEU A 537 -11.47 -17.33 47.89
C LEU A 537 -10.66 -17.66 46.63
N ILE A 538 -9.81 -18.69 46.72
CA ILE A 538 -9.05 -19.23 45.59
C ILE A 538 -9.45 -20.69 45.41
N GLU A 539 -9.93 -21.07 44.23
CA GLU A 539 -10.22 -22.46 43.88
C GLU A 539 -9.21 -22.99 42.87
N LEU A 540 -8.75 -24.23 43.07
CA LEU A 540 -7.89 -24.98 42.17
C LEU A 540 -8.64 -26.24 41.72
N ASN A 541 -8.94 -26.33 40.43
CA ASN A 541 -9.47 -27.53 39.78
C ASN A 541 -8.32 -28.24 39.07
N TYR A 542 -8.12 -29.52 39.34
CA TYR A 542 -7.04 -30.33 38.77
C TYR A 542 -7.45 -31.03 37.48
N HIS A 543 -6.49 -31.50 36.68
CA HIS A 543 -6.81 -32.27 35.48
C HIS A 543 -7.52 -33.59 35.82
N LEU A 544 -8.47 -33.98 34.95
CA LEU A 544 -9.16 -35.25 35.08
C LEU A 544 -8.16 -36.42 34.88
N THR A 545 -8.28 -37.44 35.72
CA THR A 545 -7.54 -38.70 35.58
C THR A 545 -8.33 -39.62 34.66
N GLU A 546 -7.67 -40.37 33.77
CA GLU A 546 -8.34 -41.16 32.72
C GLU A 546 -9.39 -42.14 33.27
N ASP A 547 -9.14 -42.74 34.43
CA ASP A 547 -10.05 -43.69 35.10
C ASP A 547 -11.20 -43.02 35.91
N ARG A 548 -11.48 -41.72 35.73
CA ARG A 548 -12.35 -40.95 36.62
C ARG A 548 -13.33 -40.03 35.90
N LEU A 549 -14.49 -39.83 36.53
CA LEU A 549 -15.57 -38.95 36.04
C LEU A 549 -15.52 -37.53 36.63
N ILE A 550 -14.80 -37.30 37.73
CA ILE A 550 -14.77 -36.02 38.46
C ILE A 550 -13.31 -35.65 38.79
N PRO A 551 -12.86 -34.41 38.51
CA PRO A 551 -11.52 -33.94 38.88
C PRO A 551 -11.42 -33.64 40.39
N SER A 552 -10.19 -33.64 40.93
CA SER A 552 -9.93 -33.11 42.27
C SER A 552 -10.12 -31.59 42.31
N LYS A 553 -10.62 -31.06 43.42
CA LYS A 553 -10.78 -29.62 43.68
C LYS A 553 -10.25 -29.26 45.06
N ILE A 554 -9.56 -28.13 45.18
CA ILE A 554 -9.14 -27.56 46.47
C ILE A 554 -9.51 -26.08 46.49
N SER A 555 -10.10 -25.59 47.59
CA SER A 555 -10.33 -24.16 47.79
C SER A 555 -9.68 -23.63 49.07
N PHE A 556 -9.25 -22.36 49.02
CA PHE A 556 -8.49 -21.68 50.06
C PHE A 556 -9.08 -20.30 50.33
N ILE A 557 -9.32 -19.96 51.61
CA ILE A 557 -9.73 -18.62 52.02
C ILE A 557 -8.49 -17.82 52.45
N LYS A 558 -8.25 -16.65 51.85
CA LYS A 558 -7.07 -15.81 52.15
C LYS A 558 -7.29 -15.01 53.44
N PRO A 559 -6.40 -15.10 54.45
CA PRO A 559 -6.59 -14.46 55.75
C PRO A 559 -6.56 -12.92 55.72
N LEU A 560 -7.33 -12.33 56.64
CA LEU A 560 -7.44 -10.89 56.90
C LEU A 560 -6.12 -10.30 57.42
N GLY A 561 -5.59 -9.27 56.74
CA GLY A 561 -4.40 -8.52 57.19
C GLY A 561 -3.10 -8.77 56.39
N SER A 562 -3.14 -9.66 55.39
CA SER A 562 -1.99 -10.11 54.58
C SER A 562 -1.35 -9.07 53.63
N GLU A 563 -1.64 -7.78 53.81
CA GLU A 563 -1.03 -6.66 53.06
C GLU A 563 0.30 -6.18 53.68
N LYS A 564 0.50 -6.41 54.99
CA LYS A 564 1.80 -6.16 55.66
C LYS A 564 2.70 -7.38 55.48
N ARG A 565 4.01 -7.14 55.34
CA ARG A 565 5.03 -8.09 54.80
C ARG A 565 5.31 -9.37 55.60
N ASN A 566 4.49 -9.72 56.58
CA ASN A 566 4.62 -10.95 57.37
C ASN A 566 3.58 -11.96 56.87
N ALA A 567 4.04 -13.07 56.30
CA ALA A 567 3.15 -14.14 55.87
C ALA A 567 2.59 -14.86 57.12
N GLN A 568 1.31 -14.65 57.40
CA GLN A 568 0.55 -15.53 58.30
C GLN A 568 0.44 -16.92 57.67
N GLU A 569 0.57 -17.96 58.49
CA GLU A 569 0.45 -19.34 58.05
C GLU A 569 -1.02 -19.66 57.73
N ILE A 570 -1.24 -20.47 56.69
CA ILE A 570 -2.58 -20.92 56.28
C ILE A 570 -2.95 -22.09 57.19
N SER A 571 -3.95 -21.91 58.05
CA SER A 571 -4.45 -22.95 58.94
C SER A 571 -5.41 -23.91 58.21
N LEU A 572 -5.55 -25.15 58.72
CA LEU A 572 -6.30 -26.21 58.01
C LEU A 572 -7.78 -25.88 57.79
N ASP A 573 -8.40 -25.11 58.68
CA ASP A 573 -9.77 -24.62 58.59
C ASP A 573 -9.99 -23.63 57.42
N MET A 574 -8.92 -23.04 56.88
CA MET A 574 -8.98 -22.19 55.69
C MET A 574 -8.86 -22.97 54.37
N ILE A 575 -8.78 -24.31 54.41
CA ILE A 575 -8.57 -25.18 53.25
C ILE A 575 -9.68 -26.23 53.16
N SER A 576 -10.42 -26.25 52.05
CA SER A 576 -11.38 -27.32 51.74
C SER A 576 -10.85 -28.16 50.57
N THR A 577 -10.66 -29.46 50.79
CA THR A 577 -10.12 -30.40 49.78
C THR A 577 -11.17 -31.44 49.38
N PHE A 578 -11.61 -31.40 48.13
CA PHE A 578 -12.27 -32.53 47.48
C PHE A 578 -11.24 -33.31 46.68
N GLN A 579 -10.68 -34.37 47.28
CA GLN A 579 -9.71 -35.24 46.63
C GLN A 579 -10.34 -36.61 46.43
N VAL A 580 -10.47 -37.03 45.16
CA VAL A 580 -10.94 -38.40 44.86
C VAL A 580 -9.81 -39.36 45.27
N HIS A 581 -9.98 -40.05 46.40
CA HIS A 581 -8.91 -40.81 47.04
C HIS A 581 -8.40 -41.97 46.16
N THR A 582 -7.08 -42.10 46.08
CA THR A 582 -6.43 -43.41 46.05
C THR A 582 -6.18 -43.85 47.50
N LYS A 583 -6.21 -45.15 47.78
CA LYS A 583 -5.91 -45.66 49.13
C LYS A 583 -4.48 -45.28 49.54
N GLU A 584 -4.37 -44.70 50.74
CA GLU A 584 -3.19 -44.55 51.59
C GLU A 584 -1.84 -44.11 50.96
N MET A 585 -1.48 -42.82 51.09
CA MET A 585 -0.29 -42.44 51.88
C MET A 585 -0.11 -40.92 52.10
N LYS A 586 0.35 -40.59 53.32
CA LYS A 586 1.16 -39.41 53.73
C LYS A 586 0.62 -37.99 53.47
N LEU A 587 -0.12 -37.47 54.46
CA LEU A 587 -0.52 -36.06 54.59
C LEU A 587 0.62 -35.06 54.94
N TRP A 588 1.86 -35.51 55.13
CA TRP A 588 2.86 -34.81 55.97
C TRP A 588 3.98 -34.04 55.23
N SER A 589 3.87 -33.81 53.91
CA SER A 589 4.90 -33.10 53.12
C SER A 589 4.43 -31.81 52.43
N ARG A 590 3.12 -31.49 52.46
CA ARG A 590 2.55 -30.39 51.64
C ARG A 590 2.55 -29.01 52.28
N ALA A 591 2.69 -28.89 53.61
CA ALA A 591 2.84 -27.60 54.29
C ALA A 591 4.28 -27.03 54.19
N ALA A 592 5.30 -27.88 54.38
CA ALA A 592 6.70 -27.45 54.43
C ALA A 592 7.22 -26.88 53.10
N ALA A 593 6.76 -27.43 51.96
CA ALA A 593 7.22 -27.01 50.63
C ALA A 593 6.79 -25.57 50.25
N LEU A 594 5.67 -25.08 50.77
CA LEU A 594 5.19 -23.71 50.49
C LEU A 594 5.96 -22.63 51.28
N VAL A 595 6.47 -22.99 52.47
CA VAL A 595 7.16 -22.07 53.38
C VAL A 595 8.64 -21.89 52.99
N HIS A 596 9.33 -22.95 52.55
CA HIS A 596 10.76 -22.88 52.22
C HIS A 596 11.08 -22.10 50.93
N SER A 597 10.14 -21.96 49.99
CA SER A 597 10.34 -21.23 48.73
C SER A 597 10.57 -19.70 48.90
N ARG A 598 10.34 -19.14 50.09
CA ARG A 598 10.46 -17.68 50.33
C ARG A 598 11.76 -17.21 50.97
N LYS A 599 12.72 -18.09 51.29
CA LYS A 599 14.00 -17.71 51.94
C LYS A 599 15.20 -17.41 51.01
N GLN A 600 15.03 -17.45 49.69
CA GLN A 600 16.02 -16.90 48.74
C GLN A 600 15.43 -15.79 47.85
N LYS A 601 15.47 -14.53 48.34
CA LYS A 601 15.57 -13.31 47.51
C LYS A 601 15.72 -12.03 48.35
N LYS A 602 16.98 -11.72 48.71
CA LYS A 602 17.57 -10.45 49.20
C LYS A 602 18.93 -10.84 49.84
N VAL A 603 20.09 -10.24 49.55
CA VAL A 603 20.43 -8.93 48.95
C VAL A 603 21.77 -9.05 48.20
N ARG A 604 21.91 -8.48 46.99
CA ARG A 604 22.91 -7.42 46.67
C ARG A 604 22.74 -6.85 45.27
N HIS A 605 23.01 -5.55 45.18
CA HIS A 605 23.02 -4.74 43.96
C HIS A 605 24.35 -4.89 43.22
N GLN A 606 24.30 -4.76 41.88
CA GLN A 606 25.15 -3.88 41.07
C GLN A 606 26.68 -3.95 41.27
N LEU A 607 27.40 -4.39 40.23
CA LEU A 607 28.51 -3.61 39.64
C LEU A 607 28.93 -4.15 38.27
N PHE A 608 29.62 -3.30 37.52
CA PHE A 608 30.06 -3.46 36.13
C PHE A 608 31.61 -3.54 36.12
N LEU A 609 32.20 -4.13 35.07
CA LEU A 609 33.59 -3.96 34.60
C LEU A 609 34.80 -4.54 35.40
N SER A 610 35.86 -4.80 34.60
CA SER A 610 37.29 -5.04 34.91
C SER A 610 37.68 -6.35 35.64
N LEU A 611 38.60 -7.19 35.09
CA LEU A 611 40.09 -7.05 35.06
C LEU A 611 40.67 -7.09 36.50
N LEU A 612 41.63 -7.92 36.90
CA LEU A 612 42.87 -8.39 36.22
C LEU A 612 43.52 -9.57 37.01
N LEU A 613 44.35 -10.40 36.32
CA LEU A 613 45.53 -11.16 36.84
C LEU A 613 45.27 -12.28 37.88
N THR A 614 46.04 -13.37 37.97
CA THR A 614 47.34 -13.81 37.39
C THR A 614 47.20 -15.24 36.82
N PHE A 615 47.58 -15.52 35.56
CA PHE A 615 48.88 -16.11 35.14
C PHE A 615 49.27 -17.43 35.83
N PRO A 616 49.77 -18.47 35.12
CA PRO A 616 49.91 -18.64 33.65
C PRO A 616 49.41 -20.06 33.19
N ASP A 617 49.68 -20.65 32.00
CA ASP A 617 50.47 -20.24 30.82
C ASP A 617 50.07 -20.95 29.48
N PHE A 618 50.78 -20.57 28.40
CA PHE A 618 50.98 -21.19 27.06
C PHE A 618 49.91 -22.04 26.33
N CYS A 619 49.38 -21.40 25.28
CA CYS A 619 49.21 -21.90 23.90
C CYS A 619 48.14 -22.96 23.52
N CYS A 620 47.00 -22.42 23.11
CA CYS A 620 46.19 -22.86 21.94
C CYS A 620 46.96 -22.59 20.60
N PRO A 621 46.47 -22.92 19.38
CA PRO A 621 45.25 -23.64 18.93
C PRO A 621 45.58 -24.66 17.77
N PRO A 622 44.77 -24.98 16.71
CA PRO A 622 43.32 -24.83 16.46
C PRO A 622 42.55 -26.03 15.81
N SER A 623 41.22 -26.11 16.05
CA SER A 623 40.14 -26.49 15.08
C SER A 623 40.01 -27.98 14.62
N THR A 624 38.86 -28.60 14.27
CA THR A 624 37.44 -28.17 14.09
C THR A 624 36.40 -29.35 14.11
N PHE A 625 35.08 -29.07 14.13
CA PHE A 625 33.91 -29.81 13.54
C PHE A 625 32.89 -30.69 14.35
N LEU A 626 31.64 -30.62 13.85
CA LEU A 626 30.24 -30.98 14.25
C LEU A 626 29.75 -32.27 15.00
N ARG A 627 28.70 -32.06 15.84
CA ARG A 627 27.32 -32.65 15.98
C ARG A 627 26.93 -34.15 15.66
N CYS A 628 26.46 -34.85 16.71
CA CYS A 628 25.13 -35.53 16.91
C CYS A 628 24.73 -36.97 16.41
N VAL A 629 24.12 -37.77 17.34
CA VAL A 629 22.96 -38.75 17.23
C VAL A 629 23.15 -40.29 17.47
N ALA A 630 22.28 -40.84 18.38
CA ALA A 630 21.64 -42.19 18.50
C ALA A 630 22.23 -43.46 19.22
N ALA A 631 21.55 -43.82 20.33
CA ALA A 631 20.80 -45.09 20.60
C ALA A 631 21.44 -46.45 21.05
N ILE A 632 21.16 -46.78 22.33
CA ILE A 632 20.66 -48.07 22.90
C ILE A 632 21.52 -49.35 22.86
N LYS A 633 21.91 -49.84 24.06
CA LYS A 633 21.74 -51.25 24.48
C LYS A 633 21.74 -51.42 26.01
N PHE A 634 20.90 -52.34 26.52
CA PHE A 634 20.68 -52.64 27.94
C PHE A 634 21.56 -53.82 28.40
N LYS A 635 22.25 -53.69 29.55
CA LYS A 635 22.48 -54.81 30.50
C LYS A 635 22.86 -54.25 31.88
N ALA A 636 22.28 -54.81 32.94
CA ALA A 636 22.23 -54.16 34.26
C ALA A 636 23.41 -54.45 35.19
N ARG A 637 23.82 -53.46 36.00
CA ARG A 637 24.30 -53.64 37.40
C ARG A 637 24.43 -52.29 38.14
N CYS A 638 23.75 -52.21 39.30
CA CYS A 638 23.89 -51.25 40.41
C CYS A 638 23.68 -49.73 40.17
N PRO A 639 23.36 -48.94 41.23
CA PRO A 639 22.85 -47.57 41.09
C PRO A 639 23.65 -46.50 41.87
N SER A 640 24.34 -45.59 41.18
CA SER A 640 24.73 -44.27 41.74
C SER A 640 25.35 -43.35 40.67
N GLU A 641 24.79 -42.14 40.56
CA GLU A 641 25.47 -40.86 40.25
C GLU A 641 26.19 -40.61 38.88
N MET A 642 25.75 -39.49 38.26
CA MET A 642 26.53 -38.44 37.58
C MET A 642 27.37 -38.68 36.29
N HIS A 643 26.81 -38.17 35.16
CA HIS A 643 27.33 -37.03 34.37
C HIS A 643 28.77 -37.01 33.74
N LEU A 644 28.82 -36.91 32.39
CA LEU A 644 29.66 -36.04 31.49
C LEU A 644 30.61 -36.67 30.41
N TYR A 645 30.39 -36.25 29.13
CA TYR A 645 31.35 -35.89 28.02
C TYR A 645 31.92 -36.87 26.92
N PHE A 646 31.59 -36.54 25.65
CA PHE A 646 32.38 -36.42 24.37
C PHE A 646 32.99 -37.60 23.49
N ILE A 647 32.45 -37.74 22.25
CA ILE A 647 33.05 -37.76 20.86
C ILE A 647 34.28 -38.65 20.44
N TRP A 648 34.17 -39.52 19.39
CA TRP A 648 34.73 -39.38 17.99
C TRP A 648 34.75 -40.66 17.07
N ILE A 649 34.14 -40.54 15.87
CA ILE A 649 34.45 -41.01 14.47
C ILE A 649 35.27 -42.30 14.11
N SER A 650 34.88 -42.90 12.94
CA SER A 650 35.63 -43.75 11.95
C SER A 650 35.18 -45.24 11.85
N HIS A 651 35.20 -45.94 10.69
CA HIS A 651 35.67 -45.63 9.31
C HIS A 651 35.06 -46.56 8.22
N ASN A 652 35.47 -46.35 6.95
CA ASN A 652 35.22 -47.11 5.69
C ASN A 652 33.89 -46.78 4.95
N ILE A 653 33.88 -46.56 3.62
CA ILE A 653 34.57 -47.30 2.54
C ILE A 653 35.35 -46.39 1.54
N ARG A 654 36.41 -46.96 0.94
CA ARG A 654 37.35 -46.49 -0.13
C ARG A 654 37.03 -47.21 -1.48
N PRO A 655 37.78 -47.06 -2.60
CA PRO A 655 38.52 -45.95 -3.28
C PRO A 655 38.12 -45.94 -4.81
N PRO A 656 38.98 -45.75 -5.85
CA PRO A 656 40.27 -45.01 -6.04
C PRO A 656 40.33 -44.07 -7.29
N SER A 657 41.42 -43.28 -7.39
CA SER A 657 42.06 -42.67 -8.61
C SER A 657 41.24 -41.74 -9.53
N GLN A 658 41.79 -40.66 -10.11
CA GLN A 658 43.16 -40.11 -10.12
C GLN A 658 43.23 -38.72 -9.47
#